data_AF-A0A9E2ANN3-F1
#
_entry.id   AF-A0A9E2ANN3-F1
#
_cell.length_a   1.000
_cell.length_b   1.000
_cell.length_c   1.000
_cell.angle_alpha   90.00
_cell.angle_beta   90.00
_cell.angle_gamma   90.00
#
_symmetry.space_group_name_H-M   'P 1'
#
loop_
_entity.id
_entity.type
_entity.pdbx_description
1 polymer ?
#
loop_
_entity_poly.entity_id
_entity_poly.type
_entity_poly.pdbx_seq_one_letter_code
_entity_poly.pdbx_strand_id
1 'polypeptide(L)'
;MTPKNYYLSFLFVIGTFTLMAQTTLINYGSSWSYFDNQAEPALQGSLDWNDITYDASSWSAGSAHLGYGDGDEVTTINPNTYTVYVRHSFNISDPGNFDSLNLNLTYDDGAIVYLNGVEVWRINMPAGSVNYNTFTPATSPDNAQASQVIANSLVAGTNVVAVEVHQRSSGSSDISFDFELEGYAPGQVNVSRGPYLQKGTPNSMVVRWRTVTPTETVIDYGTSLGNLSQNYTDLTLKTEHEVELTGLSPETVYYYQISNATTVLIAEAGDIYFKTHPNAGASQPYRFWVLGDAGTANSDQRAVRDAYYNYIGSDQTDGILFLGDNAYNSGTDSEYEAAVFDVYDQKLKNTIAWSTLGNHDGYSADSGSQTGPYYDIFTFPTNAESGGTASGTEAYYSFDYGNIHFIVLESYETNRSVGGAMYNWALNDIQNTTQDWIVAFWHHPPYTKGSHNSDTESQLIDMRQNFLPMLESNGVDLVLAGHSHSYERSYFLNGHYGLSGTFDSATHTVGTTGDGDGKTNGNGAYVKSPDGNDGAVYITAGSSGKISGGSLNHPAMYASLNTLGSCILEVDGSSMNLKFIDNNGAIADYFTIQKGCSTVGQSCDDGDSCTVNDVYDNDCNCAGTPEPDADGDGICDAEDICPGSDDTIDTDGDGTPDGCDDCPNSATGDSDGDGVCDDLDICPGSDDAIDTDGDGTPDGCDACPNSATGDSDGDGVCDDLDICAGSDDTIDTDGDGTPDGCDACPNSATGDSDGDGVCDDSDVCPGGDDTIDTDGDGIPDFCDTSSCIADSTSFDSSTLTVGGSQTDSASDNVLPSEAQDVSFTVSGMDHRISGKKGNRYIEEVTITYVDGSGNNQTYGVFGSDNNNVAVSIAGLVQSVTVSLTDGYDGNTNQILTVNLSQIDFCVETITCTDTDGDGVCDENDAEINSPCPGTVDANGVSIDTDGDGVCDDLDICPGSNDAVDTDNDSVPDGCDQCEGFDDSIDSDSDGIPDGCDNPVTCDPAAQGGTTLTHSGAGSNEVTYTINGQDVSFTISGLDQRTNGKPANRYVEQVSVSYTDGDNNTVNLGPYTGTNGGSVVVVLPGGLFVKTVTVGLSDGYDGNSSTQMSVNISDIDYCVENAAPAMPVAAKDSSLGDIKVYPNPVSKSLNINLSGFDTVDASVMLYNITGRIIVHQKLKGSYNQIDVANLSDGLYLLLVKDQSGIILSIKRIVIKH
;
A
#
# COMPACT_ATOMS: atom_id res chain seq x y z
N MET A 1 -18.11 53.66 32.47
CA MET A 1 -18.03 54.41 31.20
C MET A 1 -19.20 53.95 30.34
N THR A 2 -19.97 54.89 29.82
CA THR A 2 -21.17 54.67 29.01
C THR A 2 -20.86 53.95 27.69
N PRO A 3 -21.66 52.94 27.31
CA PRO A 3 -21.70 52.39 25.96
C PRO A 3 -22.51 53.33 25.04
N LYS A 4 -22.20 53.37 23.74
CA LYS A 4 -23.02 54.05 22.72
C LYS A 4 -23.56 53.03 21.71
N ASN A 5 -24.89 53.00 21.70
CA ASN A 5 -25.81 52.25 20.85
C ASN A 5 -25.62 52.44 19.35
N TYR A 6 -26.03 51.43 18.57
CA TYR A 6 -27.02 51.63 17.50
C TYR A 6 -28.09 50.53 17.53
N TYR A 7 -29.35 50.95 17.56
CA TYR A 7 -30.56 50.15 17.47
C TYR A 7 -30.91 49.88 16.00
N LEU A 8 -31.37 48.67 15.67
CA LEU A 8 -32.36 48.48 14.60
C LEU A 8 -33.45 47.52 15.07
N SER A 9 -34.68 48.04 15.09
CA SER A 9 -35.89 47.41 15.61
C SER A 9 -36.40 46.30 14.70
N PHE A 10 -36.55 45.07 15.22
CA PHE A 10 -37.47 44.08 14.64
C PHE A 10 -38.70 43.95 15.53
N LEU A 11 -39.84 44.31 14.96
CA LEU A 11 -41.17 44.15 15.55
C LEU A 11 -41.58 42.68 15.34
N PHE A 12 -41.26 41.79 16.28
CA PHE A 12 -41.81 40.42 16.25
C PHE A 12 -43.26 40.47 16.74
N VAL A 13 -44.21 40.46 15.81
CA VAL A 13 -45.58 40.05 16.11
C VAL A 13 -45.52 38.56 16.42
N ILE A 14 -45.56 38.21 17.70
CA ILE A 14 -45.77 36.83 18.16
C ILE A 14 -47.22 36.47 17.80
N GLY A 15 -47.44 36.05 16.57
CA GLY A 15 -48.51 35.13 16.24
C GLY A 15 -47.96 33.74 16.48
N THR A 16 -48.26 33.15 17.63
CA THR A 16 -48.12 31.69 17.81
C THR A 16 -49.15 31.02 16.91
N PHE A 17 -48.82 30.84 15.64
CA PHE A 17 -49.34 29.70 14.91
C PHE A 17 -48.51 28.51 15.39
N THR A 18 -49.09 27.74 16.30
CA THR A 18 -48.67 26.35 16.47
C THR A 18 -49.00 25.68 15.13
N LEU A 19 -48.04 25.59 14.22
CA LEU A 19 -48.10 24.52 13.22
C LEU A 19 -48.08 23.24 14.05
N MET A 20 -49.18 22.49 14.06
CA MET A 20 -49.08 21.10 14.46
C MET A 20 -48.24 20.44 13.36
N ALA A 21 -47.02 20.00 13.70
CA ALA A 21 -46.12 19.33 12.76
C ALA A 21 -46.79 18.08 12.14
N GLN A 22 -47.70 17.48 12.90
CA GLN A 22 -48.39 16.24 12.59
C GLN A 22 -49.89 16.42 12.86
N THR A 23 -50.73 15.93 11.95
CA THR A 23 -52.20 15.93 12.13
C THR A 23 -52.70 14.49 12.13
N THR A 24 -53.27 14.03 13.24
CA THR A 24 -53.93 12.72 13.30
C THR A 24 -55.20 12.72 12.45
N LEU A 25 -55.22 11.91 11.40
CA LEU A 25 -56.33 11.75 10.44
C LEU A 25 -57.29 10.63 10.86
N ILE A 26 -56.77 9.57 11.48
CA ILE A 26 -57.52 8.48 12.12
C ILE A 26 -56.83 8.22 13.46
N ASN A 27 -57.56 8.21 14.57
CA ASN A 27 -56.98 7.93 15.89
C ASN A 27 -57.07 6.44 16.20
N TYR A 28 -56.16 5.92 17.02
CA TYR A 28 -56.39 4.65 17.71
C TYR A 28 -57.75 4.66 18.44
N GLY A 29 -58.38 3.49 18.50
CA GLY A 29 -59.72 3.31 19.06
C GLY A 29 -60.86 3.84 18.19
N SER A 30 -60.58 4.27 16.96
CA SER A 30 -61.61 4.67 15.98
C SER A 30 -62.58 3.53 15.69
N SER A 31 -63.79 3.86 15.22
CA SER A 31 -64.78 2.85 14.82
C SER A 31 -64.50 2.34 13.40
N TRP A 32 -64.42 1.03 13.22
CA TRP A 32 -64.19 0.39 11.93
C TRP A 32 -65.39 -0.46 11.53
N SER A 33 -65.68 -0.52 10.22
CA SER A 33 -66.52 -1.58 9.65
C SER A 33 -65.67 -2.83 9.51
N TYR A 34 -66.16 -3.98 9.97
CA TYR A 34 -65.42 -5.23 9.94
C TYR A 34 -66.24 -6.41 9.39
N PHE A 35 -65.55 -7.34 8.73
CA PHE A 35 -66.06 -8.58 8.18
C PHE A 35 -65.21 -9.76 8.68
N ASP A 36 -65.82 -10.58 9.53
CA ASP A 36 -65.20 -11.65 10.33
C ASP A 36 -65.89 -13.01 10.10
N ASN A 37 -66.41 -13.21 8.89
CA ASN A 37 -67.20 -14.40 8.52
C ASN A 37 -66.35 -15.58 8.06
N GLN A 38 -65.02 -15.51 8.19
CA GLN A 38 -64.08 -16.49 7.62
C GLN A 38 -64.33 -16.74 6.12
N ALA A 39 -64.45 -15.65 5.35
CA ALA A 39 -64.64 -15.65 3.90
C ALA A 39 -64.10 -14.34 3.33
N GLU A 40 -63.85 -14.29 2.02
CA GLU A 40 -63.63 -13.03 1.32
C GLU A 40 -64.93 -12.21 1.24
N PRO A 41 -64.86 -10.88 1.41
CA PRO A 41 -65.97 -10.01 1.07
C PRO A 41 -66.36 -10.11 -0.40
N ALA A 42 -67.66 -10.16 -0.68
CA ALA A 42 -68.14 -10.26 -2.06
C ALA A 42 -67.90 -8.95 -2.83
N LEU A 43 -67.44 -9.08 -4.08
CA LEU A 43 -67.36 -7.96 -5.03
C LEU A 43 -68.72 -7.28 -5.24
N GLN A 44 -68.71 -5.96 -5.34
CA GLN A 44 -69.88 -5.15 -5.68
C GLN A 44 -69.76 -4.64 -7.12
N GLY A 45 -70.18 -5.48 -8.07
CA GLY A 45 -69.94 -5.23 -9.49
C GLY A 45 -68.48 -5.49 -9.82
N SER A 46 -67.72 -4.44 -10.15
CA SER A 46 -66.26 -4.50 -10.33
C SER A 46 -65.48 -3.94 -9.14
N LEU A 47 -66.18 -3.51 -8.08
CA LEU A 47 -65.56 -2.90 -6.90
C LEU A 47 -65.16 -3.98 -5.90
N ASP A 48 -63.94 -3.88 -5.41
CA ASP A 48 -63.40 -4.67 -4.33
C ASP A 48 -63.64 -4.00 -2.96
N TRP A 49 -63.52 -4.74 -1.85
CA TRP A 49 -63.88 -4.25 -0.52
C TRP A 49 -63.01 -3.11 -0.01
N ASN A 50 -61.78 -3.02 -0.52
CA ASN A 50 -60.81 -1.96 -0.21
C ASN A 50 -60.99 -0.71 -1.09
N ASP A 51 -61.88 -0.74 -2.09
CA ASP A 51 -62.17 0.42 -2.93
C ASP A 51 -62.90 1.53 -2.16
N ILE A 52 -62.65 2.77 -2.58
CA ILE A 52 -63.21 3.99 -1.96
C ILE A 52 -64.75 4.04 -1.99
N THR A 53 -65.37 3.44 -3.00
CA THR A 53 -66.83 3.48 -3.24
C THR A 53 -67.56 2.19 -2.85
N TYR A 54 -66.86 1.19 -2.32
CA TYR A 54 -67.51 -0.04 -1.83
C TYR A 54 -68.49 0.25 -0.69
N ASP A 55 -69.70 -0.29 -0.74
CA ASP A 55 -70.73 -0.11 0.29
C ASP A 55 -70.61 -1.21 1.36
N ALA A 56 -69.98 -0.89 2.49
CA ALA A 56 -69.87 -1.80 3.63
C ALA A 56 -70.98 -1.63 4.68
N SER A 57 -72.13 -1.03 4.33
CA SER A 57 -73.26 -0.88 5.26
C SER A 57 -73.84 -2.21 5.77
N SER A 58 -73.51 -3.33 5.11
CA SER A 58 -73.87 -4.69 5.54
C SER A 58 -72.88 -5.33 6.50
N TRP A 59 -71.70 -4.73 6.70
CA TRP A 59 -70.68 -5.21 7.63
C TRP A 59 -71.03 -4.80 9.06
N SER A 60 -70.48 -5.54 10.03
CA SER A 60 -70.54 -5.12 11.43
C SER A 60 -69.66 -3.88 11.64
N ALA A 61 -69.87 -3.14 12.73
CA ALA A 61 -69.03 -2.00 13.08
C ALA A 61 -68.79 -1.92 14.59
N GLY A 62 -67.59 -1.51 14.99
CA GLY A 62 -67.20 -1.35 16.39
C GLY A 62 -65.91 -0.54 16.53
N SER A 63 -65.64 -0.05 17.73
CA SER A 63 -64.38 0.62 18.06
C SER A 63 -63.25 -0.39 18.14
N ALA A 64 -62.10 -0.06 17.55
CA ALA A 64 -60.87 -0.72 17.93
C ALA A 64 -60.57 -0.42 19.43
N HIS A 65 -59.83 -1.22 20.17
CA HIS A 65 -59.17 -2.46 19.82
C HIS A 65 -60.16 -3.57 19.38
N LEU A 66 -60.01 -4.09 18.16
CA LEU A 66 -60.85 -5.16 17.58
C LEU A 66 -60.11 -6.49 17.68
N GLY A 67 -60.76 -7.54 18.19
CA GLY A 67 -60.04 -8.80 18.37
C GLY A 67 -60.76 -9.92 19.11
N TYR A 68 -60.00 -10.91 19.55
CA TYR A 68 -60.37 -11.88 20.59
C TYR A 68 -59.09 -12.45 21.22
N GLY A 69 -59.22 -13.06 22.42
CA GLY A 69 -58.16 -13.89 23.03
C GLY A 69 -57.56 -13.31 24.31
N ASP A 70 -57.37 -12.00 24.37
CA ASP A 70 -56.46 -11.35 25.33
C ASP A 70 -57.18 -10.54 26.42
N GLY A 71 -58.46 -10.23 26.18
CA GLY A 71 -59.34 -9.58 27.16
C GLY A 71 -59.17 -8.07 27.27
N ASP A 72 -58.42 -7.46 26.37
CA ASP A 72 -58.27 -6.02 26.18
C ASP A 72 -59.13 -5.47 25.01
N GLU A 73 -59.89 -6.34 24.35
CA GLU A 73 -60.65 -5.97 23.16
C GLU A 73 -61.86 -5.12 23.50
N VAL A 74 -61.95 -3.95 22.87
CA VAL A 74 -63.12 -3.08 22.95
C VAL A 74 -64.27 -3.67 22.15
N THR A 75 -63.96 -4.23 20.98
CA THR A 75 -64.93 -4.95 20.14
C THR A 75 -64.44 -6.37 19.90
N THR A 76 -65.12 -7.34 20.50
CA THR A 76 -64.86 -8.76 20.24
C THR A 76 -65.40 -9.16 18.86
N ILE A 77 -64.55 -9.75 18.02
CA ILE A 77 -64.93 -10.32 16.72
C ILE A 77 -65.15 -11.85 16.82
N ASN A 78 -65.60 -12.49 15.75
CA ASN A 78 -65.83 -13.93 15.71
C ASN A 78 -64.55 -14.73 16.01
N PRO A 79 -64.48 -15.48 17.14
CA PRO A 79 -63.28 -16.21 17.54
C PRO A 79 -62.97 -17.45 16.69
N ASN A 80 -63.79 -17.74 15.68
CA ASN A 80 -63.50 -18.78 14.69
C ASN A 80 -62.94 -18.21 13.38
N THR A 81 -62.68 -16.89 13.31
CA THR A 81 -62.05 -16.26 12.16
C THR A 81 -60.54 -16.17 12.38
N TYR A 82 -59.77 -16.59 11.38
CA TYR A 82 -58.33 -16.44 11.27
C TYR A 82 -57.93 -15.41 10.20
N THR A 83 -58.92 -14.82 9.53
CA THR A 83 -58.76 -13.58 8.75
C THR A 83 -59.89 -12.62 9.09
N VAL A 84 -59.57 -11.35 9.31
CA VAL A 84 -60.57 -10.28 9.45
C VAL A 84 -60.27 -9.16 8.47
N TYR A 85 -61.32 -8.65 7.83
CA TYR A 85 -61.26 -7.49 6.95
C TYR A 85 -61.86 -6.30 7.65
N VAL A 86 -61.15 -5.17 7.72
CA VAL A 86 -61.60 -3.95 8.37
C VAL A 86 -61.45 -2.75 7.45
N ARG A 87 -62.34 -1.76 7.57
CA ARG A 87 -62.23 -0.51 6.81
C ARG A 87 -62.80 0.70 7.53
N HIS A 88 -62.19 1.86 7.26
CA HIS A 88 -62.57 3.14 7.84
C HIS A 88 -62.54 4.23 6.77
N SER A 89 -63.65 4.96 6.63
CA SER A 89 -63.75 6.11 5.73
C SER A 89 -63.56 7.41 6.50
N PHE A 90 -62.75 8.32 5.96
CA PHE A 90 -62.48 9.64 6.52
C PHE A 90 -62.46 10.69 5.40
N ASN A 91 -62.56 11.98 5.73
CA ASN A 91 -62.60 13.05 4.73
C ASN A 91 -61.38 13.96 4.85
N ILE A 92 -60.79 14.29 3.70
CA ILE A 92 -59.67 15.21 3.56
C ILE A 92 -60.12 16.40 2.72
N SER A 93 -60.05 17.60 3.28
CA SER A 93 -60.52 18.82 2.59
C SER A 93 -59.55 19.26 1.49
N ASP A 94 -58.26 19.21 1.80
CA ASP A 94 -57.18 19.54 0.88
C ASP A 94 -56.00 18.59 1.17
N PRO A 95 -55.72 17.63 0.28
CA PRO A 95 -54.59 16.70 0.46
C PRO A 95 -53.25 17.41 0.37
N GLY A 96 -53.16 18.61 -0.23
CA GLY A 96 -51.93 19.41 -0.28
C GLY A 96 -51.48 19.96 1.08
N ASN A 97 -52.25 19.72 2.15
CA ASN A 97 -51.83 19.97 3.52
C ASN A 97 -50.93 18.88 4.10
N PHE A 98 -50.59 17.85 3.32
CA PHE A 98 -49.71 16.76 3.76
C PHE A 98 -48.68 16.39 2.68
N ASP A 99 -47.45 16.15 3.09
CA ASP A 99 -46.36 15.67 2.22
C ASP A 99 -46.21 14.14 2.30
N SER A 100 -46.41 13.60 3.49
CA SER A 100 -46.31 12.17 3.79
C SER A 100 -47.32 11.75 4.86
N LEU A 101 -47.51 10.45 5.01
CA LEU A 101 -48.45 9.84 5.95
C LEU A 101 -47.72 8.81 6.80
N ASN A 102 -47.94 8.81 8.11
CA ASN A 102 -47.49 7.77 9.03
C ASN A 102 -48.65 6.83 9.35
N LEU A 103 -48.46 5.54 9.09
CA LEU A 103 -49.43 4.48 9.34
C LEU A 103 -48.97 3.71 10.57
N ASN A 104 -49.65 3.85 11.70
CA ASN A 104 -49.33 3.11 12.92
C ASN A 104 -50.36 1.99 13.11
N LEU A 105 -49.92 0.74 13.07
CA LEU A 105 -50.77 -0.45 13.13
C LEU A 105 -50.48 -1.26 14.39
N THR A 106 -51.52 -1.61 15.13
CA THR A 106 -51.53 -2.73 16.06
C THR A 106 -52.16 -3.92 15.34
N TYR A 107 -51.46 -5.05 15.29
CA TYR A 107 -51.89 -6.24 14.58
C TYR A 107 -51.46 -7.50 15.32
N ASP A 108 -52.07 -8.62 14.93
CA ASP A 108 -51.60 -9.94 15.29
C ASP A 108 -51.20 -10.72 14.04
N ASP A 109 -50.06 -11.41 14.16
CA ASP A 109 -49.47 -12.34 13.23
C ASP A 109 -49.06 -11.72 11.87
N GLY A 110 -49.99 -11.25 11.04
CA GLY A 110 -49.70 -10.53 9.80
C GLY A 110 -50.84 -9.68 9.25
N ALA A 111 -50.51 -8.67 8.44
CA ALA A 111 -51.50 -7.72 7.91
C ALA A 111 -51.11 -7.09 6.56
N ILE A 112 -52.13 -6.64 5.82
CA ILE A 112 -51.97 -5.84 4.60
C ILE A 112 -52.88 -4.60 4.68
N VAL A 113 -52.30 -3.42 4.42
CA VAL A 113 -52.97 -2.12 4.49
C VAL A 113 -53.13 -1.52 3.10
N TYR A 114 -54.35 -1.10 2.81
CA TYR A 114 -54.76 -0.44 1.58
C TYR A 114 -55.20 1.00 1.88
N LEU A 115 -54.77 1.93 1.04
CA LEU A 115 -55.28 3.30 1.01
C LEU A 115 -55.94 3.54 -0.35
N ASN A 116 -57.24 3.83 -0.34
CA ASN A 116 -58.04 4.09 -1.54
C ASN A 116 -57.96 2.97 -2.60
N GLY A 117 -57.94 1.71 -2.17
CA GLY A 117 -57.85 0.53 -3.05
C GLY A 117 -56.43 0.16 -3.50
N VAL A 118 -55.41 0.95 -3.14
CA VAL A 118 -54.00 0.66 -3.43
C VAL A 118 -53.34 0.06 -2.21
N GLU A 119 -52.66 -1.07 -2.35
CA GLU A 119 -51.82 -1.63 -1.29
C GLU A 119 -50.64 -0.68 -1.03
N VAL A 120 -50.53 -0.19 0.20
CA VAL A 120 -49.48 0.77 0.60
C VAL A 120 -48.52 0.21 1.63
N TRP A 121 -48.88 -0.88 2.30
CA TRP A 121 -48.02 -1.53 3.28
C TRP A 121 -48.46 -2.97 3.52
N ARG A 122 -47.49 -3.86 3.68
CA ARG A 122 -47.68 -5.28 3.98
C ARG A 122 -46.67 -5.68 5.06
N ILE A 123 -47.12 -6.39 6.08
CA ILE A 123 -46.29 -6.87 7.18
C ILE A 123 -46.58 -8.34 7.47
N ASN A 124 -45.53 -9.14 7.61
CA ASN A 124 -45.62 -10.58 7.88
C ASN A 124 -46.60 -11.33 6.95
N MET A 125 -46.70 -10.96 5.68
CA MET A 125 -47.55 -11.67 4.73
C MET A 125 -46.75 -12.09 3.51
N PRO A 126 -47.02 -13.28 2.93
CA PRO A 126 -46.26 -13.76 1.79
C PRO A 126 -46.43 -12.82 0.59
N ALA A 127 -45.42 -12.72 -0.27
CA ALA A 127 -45.53 -11.97 -1.51
C ALA A 127 -46.59 -12.56 -2.46
N GLY A 128 -47.16 -11.73 -3.32
CA GLY A 128 -48.18 -12.11 -4.29
C GLY A 128 -49.62 -12.09 -3.76
N SER A 129 -50.52 -12.78 -4.47
CA SER A 129 -51.96 -12.74 -4.19
C SER A 129 -52.30 -13.47 -2.88
N VAL A 130 -53.00 -12.75 -2.01
CA VAL A 130 -53.49 -13.24 -0.71
C VAL A 130 -55.00 -13.45 -0.80
N ASN A 131 -55.50 -14.45 -0.07
CA ASN A 131 -56.92 -14.67 0.15
C ASN A 131 -57.17 -14.99 1.63
N TYR A 132 -58.43 -15.07 2.04
CA TYR A 132 -58.84 -15.35 3.41
C TYR A 132 -58.37 -16.71 3.99
N ASN A 133 -57.76 -17.60 3.17
CA ASN A 133 -57.14 -18.85 3.62
C ASN A 133 -55.60 -18.80 3.66
N THR A 134 -55.00 -17.70 3.24
CA THR A 134 -53.56 -17.50 3.37
C THR A 134 -53.23 -17.21 4.83
N PHE A 135 -52.36 -18.02 5.42
CA PHE A 135 -51.79 -17.78 6.74
C PHE A 135 -50.52 -16.95 6.63
N THR A 136 -50.22 -16.17 7.67
CA THR A 136 -48.89 -15.55 7.80
C THR A 136 -47.81 -16.63 7.98
N PRO A 137 -46.60 -16.46 7.43
CA PRO A 137 -45.45 -17.30 7.72
C PRO A 137 -44.78 -17.00 9.07
N ALA A 138 -45.08 -15.86 9.70
CA ALA A 138 -44.45 -15.40 10.94
C ALA A 138 -45.45 -15.44 12.11
N THR A 139 -44.93 -15.32 13.34
CA THR A 139 -45.76 -15.01 14.51
C THR A 139 -45.31 -13.69 15.08
N SER A 140 -46.26 -12.87 15.49
CA SER A 140 -45.95 -11.65 16.25
C SER A 140 -46.25 -11.85 17.74
N PRO A 141 -45.66 -11.04 18.63
CA PRO A 141 -46.17 -10.92 20.00
C PRO A 141 -47.62 -10.40 19.99
N ASP A 142 -48.37 -10.71 21.04
CA ASP A 142 -49.71 -10.17 21.27
C ASP A 142 -49.68 -8.64 21.15
N ASN A 143 -50.64 -8.07 20.42
CA ASN A 143 -50.73 -6.62 20.16
C ASN A 143 -49.46 -6.01 19.55
N ALA A 144 -48.82 -6.69 18.60
CA ALA A 144 -47.64 -6.17 17.93
C ALA A 144 -47.91 -4.81 17.28
N GLN A 145 -47.00 -3.87 17.48
CA GLN A 145 -47.07 -2.54 16.90
C GLN A 145 -46.01 -2.36 15.83
N ALA A 146 -46.40 -1.77 14.71
CA ALA A 146 -45.50 -1.37 13.65
C ALA A 146 -45.95 -0.02 13.06
N SER A 147 -45.00 0.70 12.47
CA SER A 147 -45.25 1.98 11.81
C SER A 147 -44.62 2.01 10.42
N GLN A 148 -45.28 2.68 9.47
CA GLN A 148 -44.75 2.88 8.12
C GLN A 148 -45.06 4.30 7.65
N VAL A 149 -44.03 5.02 7.18
CA VAL A 149 -44.22 6.32 6.53
C VAL A 149 -44.29 6.14 5.02
N ILE A 150 -45.35 6.66 4.39
CA ILE A 150 -45.56 6.61 2.94
C ILE A 150 -45.70 8.01 2.36
N ALA A 151 -45.45 8.14 1.06
CA ALA A 151 -45.77 9.36 0.33
C ALA A 151 -47.29 9.63 0.38
N ASN A 152 -47.66 10.90 0.46
CA ASN A 152 -49.07 11.27 0.49
C ASN A 152 -49.79 10.87 -0.83
N SER A 153 -50.76 9.99 -0.71
CA SER A 153 -51.65 9.54 -1.80
C SER A 153 -53.13 9.83 -1.52
N LEU A 154 -53.43 10.72 -0.56
CA LEU A 154 -54.78 11.15 -0.24
C LEU A 154 -55.41 11.92 -1.40
N VAL A 155 -56.72 11.73 -1.58
CA VAL A 155 -57.52 12.51 -2.53
C VAL A 155 -58.40 13.52 -1.81
N ALA A 156 -58.75 14.61 -2.48
CA ALA A 156 -59.73 15.56 -1.93
C ALA A 156 -61.11 14.88 -1.82
N GLY A 157 -61.73 15.00 -0.64
CA GLY A 157 -62.99 14.34 -0.30
C GLY A 157 -62.78 13.07 0.52
N THR A 158 -63.59 12.04 0.24
CA THR A 158 -63.59 10.79 0.99
C THR A 158 -62.36 9.97 0.64
N ASN A 159 -61.72 9.41 1.66
CA ASN A 159 -60.64 8.44 1.58
C ASN A 159 -61.02 7.22 2.41
N VAL A 160 -60.45 6.06 2.09
CA VAL A 160 -60.68 4.80 2.82
C VAL A 160 -59.34 4.16 3.13
N VAL A 161 -59.10 3.86 4.42
CA VAL A 161 -58.11 2.87 4.83
C VAL A 161 -58.83 1.54 4.98
N ALA A 162 -58.26 0.47 4.42
CA ALA A 162 -58.76 -0.89 4.53
C ALA A 162 -57.61 -1.81 4.95
N VAL A 163 -57.84 -2.75 5.86
CA VAL A 163 -56.80 -3.65 6.37
C VAL A 163 -57.35 -5.07 6.39
N GLU A 164 -56.54 -6.04 5.98
CA GLU A 164 -56.77 -7.46 6.26
C GLU A 164 -55.72 -7.95 7.26
N VAL A 165 -56.17 -8.61 8.33
CA VAL A 165 -55.30 -9.20 9.36
C VAL A 165 -55.45 -10.72 9.29
N HIS A 166 -54.33 -11.43 9.28
CA HIS A 166 -54.21 -12.86 9.01
C HIS A 166 -53.41 -13.56 10.10
N GLN A 167 -54.00 -14.60 10.66
CA GLN A 167 -53.34 -15.46 11.64
C GLN A 167 -52.36 -16.44 11.01
N ARG A 168 -51.47 -17.01 11.80
CA ARG A 168 -50.51 -18.05 11.39
C ARG A 168 -51.15 -19.41 11.22
N SER A 169 -52.25 -19.66 11.92
CA SER A 169 -52.97 -20.91 11.82
C SER A 169 -54.44 -20.77 12.20
N SER A 170 -55.25 -21.71 11.72
CA SER A 170 -56.67 -21.83 12.13
C SER A 170 -56.90 -22.12 13.63
N GLY A 171 -55.83 -22.36 14.40
CA GLY A 171 -55.89 -22.60 15.84
C GLY A 171 -55.27 -21.49 16.67
N SER A 172 -55.05 -20.29 16.11
CA SER A 172 -54.55 -19.14 16.86
C SER A 172 -55.48 -18.81 18.04
N SER A 173 -54.89 -18.40 19.16
CA SER A 173 -55.62 -18.11 20.40
C SER A 173 -56.34 -16.78 20.35
N ASP A 174 -55.85 -15.88 19.51
CA ASP A 174 -56.11 -14.46 19.55
C ASP A 174 -56.13 -13.84 18.14
N ILE A 175 -56.55 -12.57 18.07
CA ILE A 175 -56.36 -11.65 16.94
C ILE A 175 -56.51 -10.24 17.47
N SER A 176 -55.66 -9.32 17.01
CA SER A 176 -55.63 -7.95 17.48
C SER A 176 -55.60 -6.97 16.30
N PHE A 177 -56.31 -5.85 16.43
CA PHE A 177 -56.32 -4.78 15.43
C PHE A 177 -56.65 -3.42 16.06
N ASP A 178 -55.76 -2.47 15.87
CA ASP A 178 -56.02 -1.03 16.01
C ASP A 178 -55.15 -0.25 15.02
N PHE A 179 -55.59 0.94 14.61
CA PHE A 179 -54.88 1.69 13.58
C PHE A 179 -55.02 3.20 13.76
N GLU A 180 -53.90 3.88 13.57
CA GLU A 180 -53.78 5.33 13.56
C GLU A 180 -53.12 5.78 12.25
N LEU A 181 -53.65 6.87 11.68
CA LEU A 181 -53.09 7.51 10.50
C LEU A 181 -52.78 8.95 10.84
N GLU A 182 -51.56 9.38 10.56
CA GLU A 182 -51.14 10.75 10.78
C GLU A 182 -50.63 11.36 9.47
N GLY A 183 -51.01 12.59 9.19
CA GLY A 183 -50.49 13.35 8.07
C GLY A 183 -49.44 14.35 8.52
N TYR A 184 -48.28 14.34 7.88
CA TYR A 184 -47.20 15.29 8.12
C TYR A 184 -47.34 16.50 7.20
N ALA A 185 -47.26 17.70 7.79
CA ALA A 185 -47.48 18.94 7.05
C ALA A 185 -46.39 19.21 6.00
N PRO A 186 -46.71 20.00 4.94
CA PRO A 186 -45.75 20.40 3.93
C PRO A 186 -44.49 21.03 4.51
N GLY A 187 -43.34 20.56 4.05
CA GLY A 187 -42.02 20.98 4.54
C GLY A 187 -41.46 20.15 5.69
N GLN A 188 -42.19 19.16 6.22
CA GLN A 188 -41.63 18.13 7.08
C GLN A 188 -41.16 16.95 6.21
N VAL A 189 -39.85 16.87 5.97
CA VAL A 189 -39.24 15.78 5.21
C VAL A 189 -38.91 14.64 6.15
N ASN A 190 -39.36 13.44 5.81
CA ASN A 190 -39.04 12.22 6.56
C ASN A 190 -38.02 11.40 5.79
N VAL A 191 -37.00 10.91 6.52
CA VAL A 191 -36.05 9.92 6.01
C VAL A 191 -36.71 8.55 6.11
N SER A 192 -36.87 7.88 4.97
CA SER A 192 -37.46 6.53 4.89
C SER A 192 -36.42 5.42 4.86
N ARG A 193 -35.15 5.73 4.60
CA ARG A 193 -34.03 4.79 4.64
C ARG A 193 -32.75 5.52 5.03
N GLY A 194 -31.95 4.90 5.89
CA GLY A 194 -30.60 5.38 6.21
C GLY A 194 -30.54 6.34 7.40
N PRO A 195 -29.34 6.89 7.67
CA PRO A 195 -28.19 6.96 6.77
C PRO A 195 -27.41 5.66 6.69
N TYR A 196 -26.68 5.47 5.58
CA TYR A 196 -25.77 4.34 5.41
C TYR A 196 -24.54 4.67 4.57
N LEU A 197 -23.46 3.91 4.76
CA LEU A 197 -22.12 4.21 4.24
C LEU A 197 -21.70 3.27 3.11
N GLN A 198 -21.07 3.82 2.07
CA GLN A 198 -20.64 3.11 0.85
C GLN A 198 -19.30 3.68 0.33
N LYS A 199 -18.64 2.96 -0.59
CA LYS A 199 -17.46 3.39 -1.37
C LYS A 199 -16.47 4.28 -0.58
N GLY A 200 -15.93 3.74 0.51
CA GLY A 200 -14.97 4.43 1.38
C GLY A 200 -13.56 4.39 0.80
N THR A 201 -12.76 5.39 1.16
CA THR A 201 -11.33 5.47 0.82
C THR A 201 -10.58 6.09 2.01
N PRO A 202 -9.24 6.23 1.95
CA PRO A 202 -8.52 6.97 2.99
C PRO A 202 -8.93 8.44 3.10
N ASN A 203 -9.48 9.03 2.04
CA ASN A 203 -9.75 10.47 1.97
C ASN A 203 -11.17 10.83 1.51
N SER A 204 -12.05 9.83 1.41
CA SER A 204 -13.45 10.02 1.06
C SER A 204 -14.38 8.96 1.67
N MET A 205 -15.66 9.31 1.76
CA MET A 205 -16.74 8.41 2.17
C MET A 205 -18.03 8.77 1.43
N VAL A 206 -18.75 7.78 0.91
CA VAL A 206 -20.10 7.99 0.37
C VAL A 206 -21.14 7.79 1.47
N VAL A 207 -21.94 8.82 1.72
CA VAL A 207 -23.08 8.79 2.64
C VAL A 207 -24.37 8.79 1.83
N ARG A 208 -25.27 7.86 2.12
CA ARG A 208 -26.54 7.68 1.41
C ARG A 208 -27.74 7.67 2.35
N TRP A 209 -28.87 8.18 1.88
CA TRP A 209 -30.17 8.08 2.55
C TRP A 209 -31.31 8.32 1.55
N ARG A 210 -32.52 7.91 1.94
CA ARG A 210 -33.74 8.15 1.18
C ARG A 210 -34.70 9.02 1.95
N THR A 211 -35.34 9.95 1.26
CA THR A 211 -36.46 10.74 1.78
C THR A 211 -37.76 10.40 1.07
N VAL A 212 -38.89 10.53 1.77
CA VAL A 212 -40.22 10.28 1.21
C VAL A 212 -40.63 11.38 0.22
N THR A 213 -40.17 12.61 0.46
CA THR A 213 -40.45 13.77 -0.39
C THR A 213 -39.16 14.38 -0.93
N PRO A 214 -39.12 14.80 -2.21
CA PRO A 214 -37.92 15.42 -2.78
C PRO A 214 -37.46 16.64 -1.98
N THR A 215 -36.20 16.66 -1.56
CA THR A 215 -35.61 17.76 -0.77
C THR A 215 -34.16 18.03 -1.18
N GLU A 216 -33.62 19.18 -0.77
CA GLU A 216 -32.20 19.50 -0.89
C GLU A 216 -31.35 18.60 0.02
N THR A 217 -30.09 18.45 -0.36
CA THR A 217 -29.10 17.63 0.35
C THR A 217 -28.16 18.53 1.13
N VAL A 218 -28.15 18.42 2.45
CA VAL A 218 -27.15 19.08 3.31
C VAL A 218 -26.56 18.04 4.27
N ILE A 219 -25.23 17.97 4.31
CA ILE A 219 -24.51 17.19 5.33
C ILE A 219 -23.55 18.14 6.03
N ASP A 220 -23.66 18.24 7.34
CA ASP A 220 -22.63 18.86 8.18
C ASP A 220 -21.80 17.73 8.81
N TYR A 221 -20.48 17.87 8.85
CA TYR A 221 -19.59 16.82 9.37
C TYR A 221 -18.31 17.39 9.99
N GLY A 222 -17.67 16.61 10.87
CA GLY A 222 -16.45 17.02 11.56
C GLY A 222 -15.90 15.94 12.49
N THR A 223 -14.65 16.11 12.93
CA THR A 223 -13.94 15.10 13.76
C THR A 223 -14.33 15.12 15.22
N SER A 224 -15.24 16.01 15.63
CA SER A 224 -15.68 16.17 17.02
C SER A 224 -17.20 16.30 17.09
N LEU A 225 -17.82 15.44 17.89
CA LEU A 225 -19.25 15.51 18.20
C LEU A 225 -19.58 16.86 18.84
N GLY A 226 -20.61 17.55 18.35
CA GLY A 226 -20.99 18.91 18.76
C GLY A 226 -20.24 20.03 18.03
N ASN A 227 -19.30 19.71 17.13
CA ASN A 227 -18.55 20.67 16.34
C ASN A 227 -18.31 20.15 14.91
N LEU A 228 -19.36 20.22 14.10
CA LEU A 228 -19.33 19.85 12.68
C LEU A 228 -18.84 21.04 11.86
N SER A 229 -17.52 21.13 11.65
CA SER A 229 -16.86 22.29 11.04
C SER A 229 -16.91 22.32 9.50
N GLN A 230 -17.33 21.23 8.86
CA GLN A 230 -17.36 21.08 7.41
C GLN A 230 -18.80 20.86 6.94
N ASN A 231 -19.10 21.24 5.70
CA ASN A 231 -20.41 20.99 5.11
C ASN A 231 -20.35 20.62 3.63
N TYR A 232 -21.37 19.90 3.19
CA TYR A 232 -21.70 19.64 1.80
C TYR A 232 -23.13 20.13 1.54
N THR A 233 -23.38 20.73 0.37
CA THR A 233 -24.72 21.20 -0.01
C THR A 233 -24.98 20.99 -1.49
N ASP A 234 -26.10 20.35 -1.81
CA ASP A 234 -26.69 20.26 -3.15
C ASP A 234 -28.17 20.66 -3.06
N LEU A 235 -28.53 21.74 -3.76
CA LEU A 235 -29.88 22.32 -3.72
C LEU A 235 -30.86 21.64 -4.69
N THR A 236 -30.45 20.57 -5.37
CA THR A 236 -31.32 19.79 -6.25
C THR A 236 -32.29 18.94 -5.42
N LEU A 237 -33.59 19.08 -5.68
CA LEU A 237 -34.61 18.28 -5.00
C LEU A 237 -34.58 16.84 -5.50
N LYS A 238 -34.27 15.90 -4.61
CA LYS A 238 -34.23 14.45 -4.90
C LYS A 238 -34.72 13.67 -3.69
N THR A 239 -35.12 12.42 -3.92
CA THR A 239 -35.52 11.46 -2.87
C THR A 239 -34.41 10.49 -2.53
N GLU A 240 -33.56 10.15 -3.51
CA GLU A 240 -32.35 9.36 -3.30
C GLU A 240 -31.17 10.32 -3.16
N HIS A 241 -30.53 10.30 -2.01
CA HIS A 241 -29.38 11.13 -1.72
C HIS A 241 -28.13 10.25 -1.67
N GLU A 242 -27.15 10.60 -2.50
CA GLU A 242 -25.82 9.99 -2.54
C GLU A 242 -24.81 11.13 -2.56
N VAL A 243 -23.92 11.14 -1.58
CA VAL A 243 -22.94 12.21 -1.38
C VAL A 243 -21.58 11.61 -1.09
N GLU A 244 -20.62 11.89 -1.97
CA GLU A 244 -19.22 11.63 -1.71
C GLU A 244 -18.58 12.83 -1.01
N LEU A 245 -18.24 12.64 0.26
CA LEU A 245 -17.44 13.58 1.04
C LEU A 245 -15.96 13.32 0.73
N THR A 246 -15.20 14.34 0.33
CA THR A 246 -13.79 14.21 -0.10
C THR A 246 -12.87 15.15 0.69
N GLY A 247 -11.55 14.96 0.58
CA GLY A 247 -10.56 15.77 1.30
C GLY A 247 -10.50 15.44 2.80
N LEU A 248 -10.89 14.21 3.15
CA LEU A 248 -10.86 13.70 4.51
C LEU A 248 -9.46 13.19 4.87
N SER A 249 -9.16 13.13 6.17
CA SER A 249 -7.93 12.53 6.67
C SER A 249 -8.10 11.00 6.79
N PRO A 250 -7.07 10.20 6.47
CA PRO A 250 -7.07 8.74 6.69
C PRO A 250 -7.29 8.39 8.16
N GLU A 251 -7.84 7.20 8.37
CA GLU A 251 -8.06 6.60 9.70
C GLU A 251 -8.75 7.51 10.74
N THR A 252 -9.62 8.40 10.27
CA THR A 252 -10.20 9.47 11.09
C THR A 252 -11.69 9.27 11.26
N VAL A 253 -12.18 9.42 12.49
CA VAL A 253 -13.61 9.41 12.81
C VAL A 253 -14.23 10.77 12.51
N TYR A 254 -15.28 10.79 11.70
CA TYR A 254 -16.09 11.96 11.39
C TYR A 254 -17.53 11.73 11.84
N TYR A 255 -18.02 12.57 12.74
CA TYR A 255 -19.43 12.67 13.07
C TYR A 255 -20.15 13.46 11.99
N TYR A 256 -21.42 13.17 11.75
CA TYR A 256 -22.21 13.87 10.75
C TYR A 256 -23.66 14.10 11.16
N GLN A 257 -24.29 15.05 10.48
CA GLN A 257 -25.69 15.40 10.59
C GLN A 257 -26.27 15.55 9.18
N ILE A 258 -27.49 15.06 8.97
CA ILE A 258 -28.20 15.22 7.69
C ILE A 258 -29.30 16.24 7.87
N SER A 259 -29.33 17.21 6.96
CA SER A 259 -30.25 18.32 6.94
C SER A 259 -30.79 18.55 5.52
N ASN A 260 -31.82 19.38 5.42
CA ASN A 260 -32.12 20.12 4.20
C ASN A 260 -31.85 21.62 4.43
N ALA A 261 -32.27 22.47 3.49
CA ALA A 261 -32.04 23.92 3.56
C ALA A 261 -32.68 24.61 4.79
N THR A 262 -33.62 23.96 5.49
CA THR A 262 -34.44 24.60 6.54
C THR A 262 -34.48 23.87 7.86
N THR A 263 -34.19 22.56 7.88
CA THR A 263 -34.39 21.68 9.04
C THR A 263 -33.35 20.57 9.07
N VAL A 264 -33.00 20.13 10.28
CA VAL A 264 -32.22 18.91 10.52
C VAL A 264 -33.15 17.70 10.36
N LEU A 265 -32.77 16.75 9.53
CA LEU A 265 -33.53 15.51 9.28
C LEU A 265 -33.03 14.36 10.17
N ILE A 266 -31.70 14.24 10.33
CA ILE A 266 -31.04 13.30 11.23
C ILE A 266 -29.99 14.07 12.01
N ALA A 267 -30.20 14.24 13.30
CA ALA A 267 -29.29 14.98 14.18
C ALA A 267 -27.98 14.20 14.42
N GLU A 268 -26.89 14.93 14.69
CA GLU A 268 -25.66 14.29 15.15
C GLU A 268 -25.89 13.52 16.46
N ALA A 269 -25.21 12.37 16.59
CA ALA A 269 -25.21 11.56 17.79
C ALA A 269 -23.92 10.73 17.85
N GLY A 270 -23.63 10.14 19.02
CA GLY A 270 -22.40 9.38 19.23
C GLY A 270 -22.25 8.14 18.34
N ASP A 271 -23.35 7.65 17.76
CA ASP A 271 -23.39 6.51 16.84
C ASP A 271 -23.63 6.92 15.38
N ILE A 272 -23.68 8.23 15.07
CA ILE A 272 -23.76 8.81 13.73
C ILE A 272 -22.39 9.36 13.37
N TYR A 273 -21.51 8.46 12.94
CA TYR A 273 -20.15 8.78 12.51
C TYR A 273 -19.72 7.84 11.41
N PHE A 274 -18.61 8.09 10.74
CA PHE A 274 -17.90 7.10 9.93
C PHE A 274 -16.40 7.19 10.22
N LYS A 275 -15.66 6.11 9.97
CA LYS A 275 -14.18 6.11 10.02
C LYS A 275 -13.67 5.95 8.58
N THR A 276 -12.82 6.87 8.12
CA THR A 276 -12.15 6.74 6.82
C THR A 276 -11.18 5.56 6.83
N HIS A 277 -10.88 5.01 5.65
CA HIS A 277 -9.98 3.87 5.57
C HIS A 277 -8.56 4.26 6.03
N PRO A 278 -7.79 3.30 6.56
CA PRO A 278 -6.34 3.43 6.67
C PRO A 278 -5.73 3.58 5.28
N ASN A 279 -4.53 4.16 5.21
CA ASN A 279 -3.76 4.14 3.97
C ASN A 279 -3.45 2.68 3.56
N ALA A 280 -3.40 2.44 2.24
CA ALA A 280 -2.95 1.16 1.69
C ALA A 280 -1.59 0.74 2.30
N GLY A 281 -1.46 -0.52 2.69
CA GLY A 281 -0.27 -1.08 3.35
C GLY A 281 -0.23 -0.89 4.87
N ALA A 282 -1.08 -0.02 5.47
CA ALA A 282 -1.09 0.16 6.91
C ALA A 282 -1.47 -1.15 7.63
N SER A 283 -0.59 -1.59 8.54
CA SER A 283 -0.79 -2.80 9.33
C SER A 283 -1.28 -2.43 10.73
N GLN A 284 -2.56 -2.70 11.00
CA GLN A 284 -3.22 -2.52 12.29
C GLN A 284 -4.28 -3.63 12.48
N PRO A 285 -4.78 -3.86 13.69
CA PRO A 285 -5.90 -4.78 13.89
C PRO A 285 -7.16 -4.29 13.17
N TYR A 286 -7.64 -5.09 12.21
CA TYR A 286 -8.86 -4.83 11.44
C TYR A 286 -9.90 -5.91 11.67
N ARG A 287 -11.18 -5.53 11.66
CA ARG A 287 -12.31 -6.44 11.89
C ARG A 287 -13.46 -6.23 10.92
N PHE A 288 -13.81 -7.29 10.21
CA PHE A 288 -14.94 -7.33 9.28
C PHE A 288 -16.01 -8.32 9.73
N TRP A 289 -17.27 -7.88 9.64
CA TRP A 289 -18.42 -8.74 9.84
C TRP A 289 -18.87 -9.35 8.52
N VAL A 290 -18.94 -10.67 8.44
CA VAL A 290 -19.23 -11.39 7.19
C VAL A 290 -20.58 -12.07 7.29
N LEU A 291 -21.48 -11.74 6.35
CA LEU A 291 -22.88 -12.16 6.31
C LEU A 291 -23.20 -12.75 4.94
N GLY A 292 -23.43 -14.06 4.86
CA GLY A 292 -24.03 -14.69 3.68
C GLY A 292 -25.49 -15.03 3.91
N ASP A 293 -26.34 -14.75 2.92
CA ASP A 293 -27.74 -15.16 2.90
C ASP A 293 -28.54 -14.62 4.09
N ALA A 294 -28.27 -13.37 4.45
CA ALA A 294 -28.95 -12.72 5.54
C ALA A 294 -30.42 -12.44 5.19
N GLY A 295 -30.76 -12.18 3.92
CA GLY A 295 -31.87 -11.37 3.42
C GLY A 295 -33.33 -11.78 3.69
N THR A 296 -33.58 -12.58 4.72
CA THR A 296 -34.87 -13.21 5.05
C THR A 296 -35.82 -12.30 5.84
N ALA A 297 -35.32 -11.22 6.46
CA ALA A 297 -36.02 -10.31 7.37
C ALA A 297 -36.66 -10.97 8.62
N ASN A 298 -36.35 -12.24 8.89
CA ASN A 298 -37.02 -13.04 9.91
C ASN A 298 -36.34 -12.95 11.30
N SER A 299 -36.86 -13.71 12.27
CA SER A 299 -36.29 -13.78 13.62
C SER A 299 -34.90 -14.44 13.67
N ASP A 300 -34.61 -15.37 12.76
CA ASP A 300 -33.34 -16.09 12.72
C ASP A 300 -32.20 -15.14 12.31
N GLN A 301 -32.43 -14.32 11.28
CA GLN A 301 -31.52 -13.25 10.88
C GLN A 301 -31.27 -12.25 12.02
N ARG A 302 -32.34 -11.81 12.70
CA ARG A 302 -32.21 -10.89 13.84
C ARG A 302 -31.44 -11.51 15.00
N ALA A 303 -31.60 -12.81 15.25
CA ALA A 303 -30.82 -13.52 16.27
C ALA A 303 -29.31 -13.57 15.90
N VAL A 304 -28.97 -13.78 14.63
CA VAL A 304 -27.57 -13.73 14.16
C VAL A 304 -26.98 -12.32 14.31
N ARG A 305 -27.74 -11.28 13.96
CA ARG A 305 -27.36 -9.88 14.21
C ARG A 305 -27.11 -9.64 15.71
N ASP A 306 -28.05 -10.00 16.55
CA ASP A 306 -27.99 -9.75 17.99
C ASP A 306 -26.80 -10.48 18.62
N ALA A 307 -26.50 -11.70 18.16
CA ALA A 307 -25.30 -12.43 18.56
C ALA A 307 -24.01 -11.66 18.22
N TYR A 308 -23.91 -11.11 17.01
CA TYR A 308 -22.76 -10.27 16.62
C TYR A 308 -22.68 -8.99 17.45
N TYR A 309 -23.81 -8.29 17.66
CA TYR A 309 -23.85 -7.03 18.43
C TYR A 309 -23.42 -7.26 19.88
N ASN A 310 -23.84 -8.37 20.48
CA ASN A 310 -23.43 -8.76 21.82
C ASN A 310 -21.95 -9.18 21.88
N TYR A 311 -21.45 -9.85 20.84
CA TYR A 311 -20.04 -10.26 20.77
C TYR A 311 -19.12 -9.05 20.63
N ILE A 312 -19.45 -8.12 19.74
CA ILE A 312 -18.59 -6.95 19.46
C ILE A 312 -18.70 -5.87 20.55
N GLY A 313 -19.86 -5.73 21.18
CA GLY A 313 -20.09 -4.68 22.19
C GLY A 313 -19.80 -3.28 21.64
N SER A 314 -18.87 -2.57 22.29
CA SER A 314 -18.43 -1.23 21.89
C SER A 314 -17.27 -1.21 20.90
N ASP A 315 -16.70 -2.36 20.55
CA ASP A 315 -15.55 -2.42 19.65
C ASP A 315 -15.96 -2.00 18.24
N GLN A 316 -15.01 -1.38 17.52
CA GLN A 316 -15.24 -0.93 16.15
C GLN A 316 -15.38 -2.14 15.21
N THR A 317 -16.33 -2.03 14.29
CA THR A 317 -16.42 -2.88 13.10
C THR A 317 -15.93 -2.03 11.92
N ASP A 318 -14.93 -2.51 11.19
CA ASP A 318 -14.29 -1.73 10.13
C ASP A 318 -15.04 -1.85 8.80
N GLY A 319 -15.76 -2.96 8.59
CA GLY A 319 -16.66 -3.14 7.47
C GLY A 319 -17.61 -4.33 7.62
N ILE A 320 -18.69 -4.32 6.85
CA ILE A 320 -19.62 -5.45 6.67
C ILE A 320 -19.45 -6.01 5.27
N LEU A 321 -19.28 -7.33 5.14
CA LEU A 321 -19.17 -8.04 3.87
C LEU A 321 -20.43 -8.89 3.66
N PHE A 322 -21.29 -8.46 2.76
CA PHE A 322 -22.48 -9.19 2.32
C PHE A 322 -22.13 -10.14 1.17
N LEU A 323 -22.29 -11.44 1.38
CA LEU A 323 -21.95 -12.50 0.42
C LEU A 323 -23.10 -12.82 -0.56
N GLY A 324 -24.04 -11.88 -0.76
CA GLY A 324 -25.21 -12.02 -1.63
C GLY A 324 -26.42 -12.67 -0.97
N ASP A 325 -27.54 -12.65 -1.69
CA ASP A 325 -28.89 -12.98 -1.20
C ASP A 325 -29.28 -12.11 0.00
N ASN A 326 -29.12 -10.81 -0.21
CA ASN A 326 -29.43 -9.75 0.74
C ASN A 326 -30.94 -9.46 0.80
N ALA A 327 -31.68 -9.88 -0.22
CA ALA A 327 -33.15 -9.84 -0.27
C ALA A 327 -33.72 -11.14 -0.88
N TYR A 328 -34.51 -11.90 -0.10
CA TYR A 328 -34.68 -13.34 -0.37
C TYR A 328 -35.80 -13.81 -1.32
N ASN A 329 -36.90 -13.11 -1.63
CA ASN A 329 -37.88 -13.71 -2.56
C ASN A 329 -37.66 -13.27 -4.00
N SER A 330 -37.44 -11.98 -4.23
CA SER A 330 -37.29 -11.45 -5.60
C SER A 330 -36.31 -10.27 -5.71
N GLY A 331 -35.51 -10.00 -4.68
CA GLY A 331 -34.53 -8.92 -4.68
C GLY A 331 -35.15 -7.52 -4.72
N THR A 332 -36.41 -7.37 -4.31
CA THR A 332 -37.14 -6.10 -4.49
C THR A 332 -36.66 -5.03 -3.50
N ASP A 333 -36.82 -3.74 -3.85
CA ASP A 333 -36.44 -2.62 -2.95
C ASP A 333 -37.11 -2.70 -1.57
N SER A 334 -38.36 -3.17 -1.50
CA SER A 334 -39.06 -3.40 -0.22
C SER A 334 -38.46 -4.53 0.62
N GLU A 335 -37.90 -5.55 -0.03
CA GLU A 335 -37.21 -6.63 0.68
C GLU A 335 -35.86 -6.18 1.22
N TYR A 336 -35.13 -5.34 0.47
CA TYR A 336 -33.93 -4.69 0.97
C TYR A 336 -34.21 -3.78 2.17
N GLU A 337 -35.30 -3.02 2.14
CA GLU A 337 -35.74 -2.24 3.30
C GLU A 337 -35.89 -3.14 4.53
N ALA A 338 -36.71 -4.19 4.41
CA ALA A 338 -37.03 -5.06 5.53
C ALA A 338 -35.85 -5.91 6.02
N ALA A 339 -34.96 -6.34 5.11
CA ALA A 339 -33.93 -7.34 5.42
C ALA A 339 -32.53 -6.74 5.63
N VAL A 340 -32.23 -5.58 5.04
CA VAL A 340 -30.91 -4.93 5.20
C VAL A 340 -31.05 -3.70 6.08
N PHE A 341 -31.88 -2.74 5.67
CA PHE A 341 -31.93 -1.43 6.33
C PHE A 341 -32.62 -1.50 7.69
N ASP A 342 -33.74 -2.20 7.83
CA ASP A 342 -34.46 -2.39 9.11
C ASP A 342 -33.76 -3.36 10.08
N VAL A 343 -32.89 -4.22 9.57
CA VAL A 343 -32.17 -5.19 10.41
C VAL A 343 -30.87 -4.61 10.91
N TYR A 344 -30.10 -3.91 10.06
CA TYR A 344 -28.74 -3.49 10.35
C TYR A 344 -28.55 -1.97 10.49
N ASP A 345 -29.63 -1.19 10.59
CA ASP A 345 -29.65 0.27 10.76
C ASP A 345 -28.58 0.81 11.73
N GLN A 346 -28.42 0.17 12.89
CA GLN A 346 -27.49 0.59 13.94
C GLN A 346 -26.03 0.57 13.50
N LYS A 347 -25.66 -0.37 12.62
CA LYS A 347 -24.29 -0.47 12.09
C LYS A 347 -24.15 0.22 10.74
N LEU A 348 -25.16 0.20 9.87
CA LEU A 348 -25.05 0.81 8.53
C LEU A 348 -24.75 2.31 8.57
N LYS A 349 -25.21 3.00 9.61
CA LYS A 349 -24.92 4.43 9.83
C LYS A 349 -23.48 4.75 10.25
N ASN A 350 -22.69 3.75 10.69
CA ASN A 350 -21.32 3.94 11.16
C ASN A 350 -20.26 2.94 10.70
N THR A 351 -20.68 1.93 9.97
CA THR A 351 -19.85 0.88 9.41
C THR A 351 -20.17 0.78 7.93
N ILE A 352 -19.13 0.86 7.09
CA ILE A 352 -19.28 0.68 5.63
C ILE A 352 -19.73 -0.75 5.31
N ALA A 353 -20.54 -0.90 4.26
CA ALA A 353 -20.95 -2.20 3.76
C ALA A 353 -20.49 -2.42 2.31
N TRP A 354 -19.94 -3.60 2.06
CA TRP A 354 -19.53 -4.12 0.76
C TRP A 354 -20.40 -5.33 0.42
N SER A 355 -20.77 -5.50 -0.84
CA SER A 355 -21.63 -6.61 -1.26
C SER A 355 -21.24 -7.19 -2.61
N THR A 356 -21.51 -8.48 -2.76
CA THR A 356 -21.69 -9.17 -4.05
C THR A 356 -23.18 -9.46 -4.29
N LEU A 357 -23.56 -9.66 -5.55
CA LEU A 357 -24.92 -9.99 -5.97
C LEU A 357 -25.17 -11.50 -5.87
N GLY A 358 -26.24 -11.89 -5.18
CA GLY A 358 -26.74 -13.26 -5.13
C GLY A 358 -27.85 -13.56 -6.14
N ASN A 359 -28.23 -14.82 -6.28
CA ASN A 359 -29.24 -15.20 -7.27
C ASN A 359 -30.65 -14.71 -6.92
N HIS A 360 -30.97 -14.50 -5.63
CA HIS A 360 -32.23 -13.92 -5.21
C HIS A 360 -32.28 -12.40 -5.45
N ASP A 361 -31.13 -11.73 -5.36
CA ASP A 361 -30.97 -10.32 -5.68
C ASP A 361 -31.17 -10.08 -7.20
N GLY A 362 -30.59 -10.95 -8.04
CA GLY A 362 -30.67 -10.90 -9.51
C GLY A 362 -32.06 -11.21 -10.11
N TYR A 363 -33.11 -11.46 -9.31
CA TYR A 363 -34.47 -11.59 -9.84
C TYR A 363 -35.10 -10.25 -10.24
N SER A 364 -34.61 -9.14 -9.70
CA SER A 364 -35.07 -7.79 -10.08
C SER A 364 -33.94 -6.81 -10.37
N ALA A 365 -32.68 -7.26 -10.33
CA ALA A 365 -31.51 -6.54 -10.79
C ALA A 365 -30.91 -7.18 -12.04
N ASP A 366 -30.14 -6.41 -12.82
CA ASP A 366 -29.41 -6.90 -13.99
C ASP A 366 -27.98 -6.37 -13.94
N SER A 367 -27.01 -7.30 -13.93
CA SER A 367 -25.59 -7.00 -13.80
C SER A 367 -24.97 -6.41 -15.07
N GLY A 368 -25.56 -6.69 -16.24
CA GLY A 368 -25.08 -6.18 -17.53
C GLY A 368 -25.44 -4.72 -17.76
N SER A 369 -26.63 -4.30 -17.35
CA SER A 369 -27.05 -2.89 -17.37
C SER A 369 -26.80 -2.15 -16.07
N GLN A 370 -26.49 -2.86 -14.98
CA GLN A 370 -26.31 -2.30 -13.63
C GLN A 370 -27.54 -1.52 -13.19
N THR A 371 -28.70 -2.17 -13.29
CA THR A 371 -30.01 -1.56 -13.00
C THR A 371 -30.81 -2.44 -12.07
N GLY A 372 -31.71 -1.82 -11.31
CA GLY A 372 -32.62 -2.50 -10.41
C GLY A 372 -32.17 -2.39 -8.95
N PRO A 373 -32.97 -2.90 -8.00
CA PRO A 373 -32.85 -2.49 -6.61
C PRO A 373 -31.45 -2.69 -6.00
N TYR A 374 -30.71 -3.74 -6.35
CA TYR A 374 -29.34 -3.93 -5.88
C TYR A 374 -28.40 -2.78 -6.31
N TYR A 375 -28.39 -2.43 -7.59
CA TYR A 375 -27.54 -1.36 -8.12
C TYR A 375 -28.06 0.04 -7.78
N ASP A 376 -29.35 0.17 -7.52
CA ASP A 376 -29.93 1.46 -7.12
C ASP A 376 -29.54 1.84 -5.68
N ILE A 377 -29.22 0.87 -4.80
CA ILE A 377 -29.05 1.09 -3.35
C ILE A 377 -27.62 0.95 -2.86
N PHE A 378 -26.77 0.21 -3.57
CA PHE A 378 -25.34 0.12 -3.30
C PHE A 378 -24.56 1.02 -4.24
N THR A 379 -23.37 1.46 -3.81
CA THR A 379 -22.43 2.23 -4.65
C THR A 379 -21.06 1.59 -4.50
N PHE A 380 -20.49 1.09 -5.59
CA PHE A 380 -19.22 0.39 -5.59
C PHE A 380 -18.18 1.09 -6.48
N PRO A 381 -16.86 0.92 -6.19
CA PRO A 381 -15.82 1.52 -7.00
C PRO A 381 -15.82 0.91 -8.40
N THR A 382 -15.81 1.76 -9.43
CA THR A 382 -15.75 1.35 -10.84
C THR A 382 -14.44 1.77 -11.49
N ASN A 383 -13.78 2.79 -10.92
CA ASN A 383 -12.53 3.37 -11.39
C ASN A 383 -11.37 3.13 -10.40
N ALA A 384 -11.46 2.08 -9.57
CA ALA A 384 -10.52 1.80 -8.48
C ALA A 384 -10.40 2.93 -7.44
N GLU A 385 -11.50 3.63 -7.19
CA GLU A 385 -11.53 4.74 -6.22
C GLU A 385 -11.11 4.29 -4.82
N SER A 386 -11.41 3.04 -4.46
CA SER A 386 -11.12 2.44 -3.15
C SER A 386 -9.90 1.51 -3.15
N GLY A 387 -9.11 1.47 -4.23
CA GLY A 387 -7.98 0.54 -4.39
C GLY A 387 -8.16 -0.45 -5.55
N GLY A 388 -7.09 -1.18 -5.87
CA GLY A 388 -7.07 -2.15 -6.97
C GLY A 388 -7.06 -1.55 -8.39
N THR A 389 -7.63 -2.28 -9.35
CA THR A 389 -7.71 -1.90 -10.77
C THR A 389 -9.14 -1.57 -11.17
N ALA A 390 -9.33 -0.50 -11.96
CA ALA A 390 -10.63 -0.12 -12.51
C ALA A 390 -11.30 -1.28 -13.28
N SER A 391 -12.47 -1.72 -12.80
CA SER A 391 -13.31 -2.72 -13.46
C SER A 391 -14.23 -2.12 -14.54
N GLY A 392 -14.55 -0.82 -14.41
CA GLY A 392 -15.56 -0.12 -15.20
C GLY A 392 -16.99 -0.54 -14.86
N THR A 393 -17.22 -1.28 -13.77
CA THR A 393 -18.53 -1.80 -13.36
C THR A 393 -18.61 -2.05 -11.86
N GLU A 394 -19.80 -1.88 -11.29
CA GLU A 394 -20.17 -2.22 -9.91
C GLU A 394 -20.48 -3.71 -9.72
N ALA A 395 -20.57 -4.50 -10.80
CA ALA A 395 -20.84 -5.93 -10.68
C ALA A 395 -19.68 -6.69 -10.03
N TYR A 396 -18.45 -6.35 -10.40
CA TYR A 396 -17.22 -6.89 -9.81
C TYR A 396 -16.20 -5.76 -9.67
N TYR A 397 -15.54 -5.72 -8.53
CA TYR A 397 -14.68 -4.60 -8.13
C TYR A 397 -13.73 -5.05 -7.02
N SER A 398 -12.77 -4.20 -6.67
CA SER A 398 -11.86 -4.42 -5.55
C SER A 398 -11.70 -3.16 -4.70
N PHE A 399 -11.21 -3.34 -3.49
CA PHE A 399 -10.87 -2.25 -2.58
C PHE A 399 -9.77 -2.68 -1.62
N ASP A 400 -9.04 -1.69 -1.12
CA ASP A 400 -8.00 -1.86 -0.11
C ASP A 400 -8.48 -1.33 1.24
N TYR A 401 -8.10 -2.02 2.31
CA TYR A 401 -8.28 -1.55 3.67
C TYR A 401 -7.02 -1.89 4.48
N GLY A 402 -6.17 -0.89 4.70
CA GLY A 402 -4.85 -1.12 5.28
C GLY A 402 -4.03 -2.09 4.43
N ASN A 403 -3.51 -3.15 5.05
CA ASN A 403 -2.74 -4.21 4.41
C ASN A 403 -3.59 -5.36 3.83
N ILE A 404 -4.89 -5.14 3.61
CA ILE A 404 -5.82 -6.13 3.02
C ILE A 404 -6.35 -5.64 1.68
N HIS A 405 -6.25 -6.48 0.66
CA HIS A 405 -6.89 -6.33 -0.65
C HIS A 405 -8.11 -7.25 -0.76
N PHE A 406 -9.27 -6.67 -1.03
CA PHE A 406 -10.50 -7.41 -1.25
C PHE A 406 -10.86 -7.46 -2.73
N ILE A 407 -11.13 -8.67 -3.25
CA ILE A 407 -11.61 -8.91 -4.60
C ILE A 407 -13.06 -9.38 -4.55
N VAL A 408 -13.98 -8.63 -5.15
CA VAL A 408 -15.42 -8.94 -5.15
C VAL A 408 -15.84 -9.38 -6.54
N LEU A 409 -16.35 -10.61 -6.65
CA LEU A 409 -16.78 -11.20 -7.93
C LEU A 409 -18.29 -11.46 -7.96
N GLU A 410 -18.87 -11.40 -9.16
CA GLU A 410 -20.30 -11.68 -9.40
C GLU A 410 -20.44 -13.07 -10.02
N SER A 411 -21.07 -13.98 -9.30
CA SER A 411 -21.04 -15.42 -9.62
C SER A 411 -22.32 -15.94 -10.27
N TYR A 412 -23.35 -15.11 -10.44
CA TYR A 412 -24.66 -15.50 -10.97
C TYR A 412 -24.81 -15.18 -12.47
N GLU A 413 -24.77 -13.92 -12.87
CA GLU A 413 -25.14 -13.47 -14.22
C GLU A 413 -23.92 -13.24 -15.14
N THR A 414 -22.82 -12.81 -14.56
CA THR A 414 -21.59 -12.42 -15.24
C THR A 414 -20.87 -13.64 -15.80
N ASN A 415 -20.21 -13.47 -16.95
CA ASN A 415 -19.49 -14.56 -17.60
C ASN A 415 -18.29 -15.04 -16.76
N ARG A 416 -18.38 -16.27 -16.24
CA ARG A 416 -17.36 -16.95 -15.42
C ARG A 416 -16.32 -17.74 -16.22
N SER A 417 -16.26 -17.61 -17.54
CA SER A 417 -15.30 -18.34 -18.37
C SER A 417 -13.89 -17.78 -18.23
N VAL A 418 -12.88 -18.66 -18.27
CA VAL A 418 -11.47 -18.25 -18.44
C VAL A 418 -11.33 -17.36 -19.68
N GLY A 419 -10.69 -16.20 -19.52
CA GLY A 419 -10.54 -15.21 -20.59
C GLY A 419 -11.73 -14.26 -20.76
N GLY A 420 -12.80 -14.40 -19.98
CA GLY A 420 -13.91 -13.45 -19.91
C GLY A 420 -13.50 -12.11 -19.27
N ALA A 421 -14.37 -11.09 -19.34
CA ALA A 421 -14.09 -9.75 -18.85
C ALA A 421 -13.77 -9.75 -17.33
N MET A 422 -14.64 -10.34 -16.52
CA MET A 422 -14.43 -10.48 -15.07
C MET A 422 -13.17 -11.28 -14.74
N TYR A 423 -12.92 -12.39 -15.44
CA TYR A 423 -11.71 -13.20 -15.24
C TYR A 423 -10.43 -12.41 -15.54
N ASN A 424 -10.36 -11.75 -16.70
CA ASN A 424 -9.17 -11.00 -17.10
C ASN A 424 -8.94 -9.78 -16.20
N TRP A 425 -10.02 -9.13 -15.78
CA TRP A 425 -9.94 -8.04 -14.82
C TRP A 425 -9.41 -8.55 -13.48
N ALA A 426 -10.00 -9.62 -12.91
CA ALA A 426 -9.59 -10.16 -11.62
C ALA A 426 -8.13 -10.66 -11.65
N LEU A 427 -7.71 -11.28 -12.76
CA LEU A 427 -6.31 -11.66 -12.98
C LEU A 427 -5.39 -10.43 -13.01
N ASN A 428 -5.78 -9.35 -13.68
CA ASN A 428 -4.99 -8.13 -13.69
C ASN A 428 -4.95 -7.47 -12.30
N ASP A 429 -6.08 -7.45 -11.61
CA ASP A 429 -6.24 -6.85 -10.28
C ASP A 429 -5.34 -7.54 -9.24
N ILE A 430 -5.48 -8.87 -9.09
CA ILE A 430 -4.65 -9.65 -8.16
C ILE A 430 -3.16 -9.64 -8.53
N GLN A 431 -2.82 -9.42 -9.80
CA GLN A 431 -1.41 -9.30 -10.21
C GLN A 431 -0.79 -7.94 -9.91
N ASN A 432 -1.61 -6.90 -9.73
CA ASN A 432 -1.14 -5.54 -9.46
C ASN A 432 -1.28 -5.14 -7.99
N THR A 433 -2.08 -5.86 -7.18
CA THR A 433 -2.17 -5.57 -5.75
C THR A 433 -0.83 -5.75 -5.05
N THR A 434 -0.61 -4.88 -4.07
CA THR A 434 0.57 -4.86 -3.22
C THR A 434 0.26 -5.20 -1.77
N GLN A 435 -0.99 -5.46 -1.42
CA GLN A 435 -1.36 -5.72 -0.04
C GLN A 435 -0.86 -7.08 0.43
N ASP A 436 -0.60 -7.19 1.73
CA ASP A 436 -0.14 -8.45 2.33
C ASP A 436 -1.22 -9.51 2.23
N TRP A 437 -2.47 -9.18 2.59
CA TRP A 437 -3.58 -10.10 2.63
C TRP A 437 -4.48 -9.94 1.42
N ILE A 438 -4.86 -11.06 0.80
CA ILE A 438 -5.77 -11.08 -0.33
C ILE A 438 -6.98 -11.92 0.03
N VAL A 439 -8.14 -11.27 0.12
CA VAL A 439 -9.43 -11.90 0.42
C VAL A 439 -10.33 -11.75 -0.79
N ALA A 440 -10.80 -12.86 -1.34
CA ALA A 440 -11.79 -12.84 -2.43
C ALA A 440 -13.17 -13.27 -1.93
N PHE A 441 -14.24 -12.65 -2.41
CA PHE A 441 -15.59 -13.10 -2.07
C PHE A 441 -16.61 -12.95 -3.19
N TRP A 442 -17.58 -13.86 -3.22
CA TRP A 442 -18.69 -13.92 -4.19
C TRP A 442 -19.80 -14.83 -3.67
N HIS A 443 -20.95 -14.89 -4.35
CA HIS A 443 -22.11 -15.62 -3.82
C HIS A 443 -22.01 -17.17 -3.88
N HIS A 444 -21.77 -17.79 -5.04
CA HIS A 444 -21.85 -19.25 -5.24
C HIS A 444 -20.56 -20.01 -4.84
N PRO A 445 -20.57 -20.86 -3.80
CA PRO A 445 -19.35 -21.42 -3.20
C PRO A 445 -18.70 -22.53 -4.07
N PRO A 446 -17.36 -22.54 -4.24
CA PRO A 446 -16.68 -23.55 -5.05
C PRO A 446 -16.71 -24.96 -4.41
N TYR A 447 -16.87 -25.03 -3.09
CA TYR A 447 -16.98 -26.27 -2.33
C TYR A 447 -18.21 -26.19 -1.41
N THR A 448 -19.15 -27.11 -1.58
CA THR A 448 -20.25 -27.29 -0.62
C THR A 448 -20.97 -28.61 -0.86
N LYS A 449 -21.44 -29.23 0.22
CA LYS A 449 -22.51 -30.26 0.18
C LYS A 449 -23.59 -29.95 1.22
N GLY A 450 -23.81 -28.67 1.50
CA GLY A 450 -24.95 -28.17 2.27
C GLY A 450 -26.24 -28.27 1.47
N SER A 451 -27.01 -27.19 1.41
CA SER A 451 -28.24 -27.17 0.61
C SER A 451 -28.00 -27.17 -0.89
N HIS A 452 -26.78 -26.80 -1.30
CA HIS A 452 -26.28 -26.87 -2.66
C HIS A 452 -25.14 -27.88 -2.78
N ASN A 453 -24.89 -28.35 -4.00
CA ASN A 453 -23.90 -29.37 -4.29
C ASN A 453 -22.95 -28.91 -5.40
N SER A 454 -21.72 -28.59 -5.01
CA SER A 454 -20.67 -28.12 -5.90
C SER A 454 -20.17 -29.17 -6.90
N ASP A 455 -20.66 -30.42 -6.87
CA ASP A 455 -20.41 -31.43 -7.90
C ASP A 455 -21.40 -31.37 -9.07
N THR A 456 -22.53 -30.67 -8.92
CA THR A 456 -23.65 -30.75 -9.87
C THR A 456 -24.11 -29.42 -10.43
N GLU A 457 -23.76 -28.30 -9.79
CA GLU A 457 -24.26 -26.97 -10.13
C GLU A 457 -23.23 -26.15 -10.87
N SER A 458 -23.59 -25.61 -12.04
CA SER A 458 -22.65 -24.99 -12.98
C SER A 458 -21.92 -23.79 -12.40
N GLN A 459 -22.61 -22.89 -11.69
CA GLN A 459 -22.02 -21.67 -11.13
C GLN A 459 -20.88 -22.02 -10.16
N LEU A 460 -21.12 -22.98 -9.27
CA LEU A 460 -20.16 -23.45 -8.27
C LEU A 460 -18.98 -24.17 -8.95
N ILE A 461 -19.27 -25.00 -9.97
CA ILE A 461 -18.25 -25.71 -10.77
C ILE A 461 -17.37 -24.70 -11.53
N ASP A 462 -17.97 -23.69 -12.18
CA ASP A 462 -17.27 -22.68 -12.95
C ASP A 462 -16.32 -21.87 -12.05
N MET A 463 -16.80 -21.43 -10.88
CA MET A 463 -15.96 -20.72 -9.91
C MET A 463 -14.80 -21.61 -9.43
N ARG A 464 -15.06 -22.89 -9.13
CA ARG A 464 -14.02 -23.85 -8.74
C ARG A 464 -12.98 -24.09 -9.83
N GLN A 465 -13.43 -24.30 -11.07
CA GLN A 465 -12.55 -24.73 -12.17
C GLN A 465 -11.83 -23.59 -12.87
N ASN A 466 -12.44 -22.41 -12.90
CA ASN A 466 -11.89 -21.28 -13.66
C ASN A 466 -11.19 -20.29 -12.73
N PHE A 467 -11.78 -19.89 -11.60
CA PHE A 467 -11.24 -18.82 -10.77
C PHE A 467 -10.24 -19.31 -9.72
N LEU A 468 -10.46 -20.46 -9.08
CA LEU A 468 -9.52 -20.92 -8.05
C LEU A 468 -8.09 -21.13 -8.56
N PRO A 469 -7.84 -21.75 -9.73
CA PRO A 469 -6.48 -21.87 -10.23
C PRO A 469 -5.79 -20.52 -10.40
N MET A 470 -6.56 -19.52 -10.85
CA MET A 470 -6.05 -18.16 -11.01
C MET A 470 -5.76 -17.52 -9.65
N LEU A 471 -6.69 -17.58 -8.70
CA LEU A 471 -6.53 -16.95 -7.39
C LEU A 471 -5.42 -17.63 -6.55
N GLU A 472 -5.37 -18.96 -6.50
CA GLU A 472 -4.33 -19.73 -5.79
C GLU A 472 -2.94 -19.44 -6.37
N SER A 473 -2.81 -19.37 -7.70
CA SER A 473 -1.53 -19.07 -8.37
C SER A 473 -1.03 -17.64 -8.17
N ASN A 474 -1.86 -16.75 -7.64
CA ASN A 474 -1.51 -15.37 -7.31
C ASN A 474 -1.64 -15.09 -5.80
N GLY A 475 -1.64 -16.14 -4.96
CA GLY A 475 -1.45 -15.99 -3.52
C GLY A 475 -2.70 -15.63 -2.71
N VAL A 476 -3.93 -15.81 -3.21
CA VAL A 476 -5.15 -15.57 -2.42
C VAL A 476 -5.11 -16.32 -1.08
N ASP A 477 -5.55 -15.71 0.02
CA ASP A 477 -5.48 -16.31 1.36
C ASP A 477 -6.80 -16.93 1.80
N LEU A 478 -7.88 -16.21 1.51
CA LEU A 478 -9.21 -16.52 2.00
C LEU A 478 -10.22 -16.27 0.89
N VAL A 479 -11.11 -17.25 0.73
CA VAL A 479 -12.25 -17.16 -0.17
C VAL A 479 -13.54 -17.31 0.63
N LEU A 480 -14.43 -16.32 0.53
CA LEU A 480 -15.72 -16.30 1.22
C LEU A 480 -16.88 -16.41 0.23
N ALA A 481 -17.85 -17.27 0.53
CA ALA A 481 -19.07 -17.41 -0.26
C ALA A 481 -20.31 -17.73 0.58
N GLY A 482 -21.50 -17.53 0.00
CA GLY A 482 -22.81 -17.78 0.62
C GLY A 482 -23.54 -18.96 -0.04
N HIS A 483 -24.79 -18.75 -0.44
CA HIS A 483 -25.71 -19.57 -1.24
C HIS A 483 -26.13 -20.91 -0.62
N SER A 484 -25.18 -21.71 -0.15
CA SER A 484 -25.48 -22.93 0.60
C SER A 484 -25.78 -22.55 2.04
N HIS A 485 -27.00 -22.82 2.52
CA HIS A 485 -27.45 -22.34 3.83
C HIS A 485 -26.93 -23.20 5.00
N SER A 486 -25.62 -23.21 5.11
CA SER A 486 -24.80 -23.90 6.11
C SER A 486 -23.50 -23.12 6.30
N TYR A 487 -22.79 -23.39 7.40
CA TYR A 487 -21.40 -23.02 7.54
C TYR A 487 -20.53 -24.21 7.13
N GLU A 488 -19.60 -24.02 6.21
CA GLU A 488 -18.59 -25.01 5.86
C GLU A 488 -17.22 -24.33 5.69
N ARG A 489 -16.17 -24.94 6.21
CA ARG A 489 -14.79 -24.48 6.12
C ARG A 489 -13.90 -25.58 5.59
N SER A 490 -13.09 -25.26 4.60
CA SER A 490 -12.09 -26.17 4.06
C SER A 490 -10.88 -26.38 4.98
N TYR A 491 -10.12 -27.42 4.67
CA TYR A 491 -8.69 -27.45 4.99
C TYR A 491 -7.95 -26.27 4.34
N PHE A 492 -6.65 -26.12 4.57
CA PHE A 492 -5.85 -25.18 3.79
C PHE A 492 -5.48 -25.83 2.45
N LEU A 493 -6.11 -25.37 1.36
CA LEU A 493 -6.16 -26.09 0.09
C LEU A 493 -5.36 -25.44 -1.03
N ASN A 494 -4.74 -26.26 -1.88
CA ASN A 494 -4.16 -25.86 -3.16
C ASN A 494 -4.35 -26.95 -4.22
N GLY A 495 -4.68 -26.59 -5.45
CA GLY A 495 -4.67 -27.48 -6.60
C GLY A 495 -5.89 -28.40 -6.78
N HIS A 496 -6.94 -28.30 -5.97
CA HIS A 496 -8.13 -29.17 -6.08
C HIS A 496 -9.28 -28.54 -6.88
N TYR A 497 -9.34 -28.76 -8.19
CA TYR A 497 -10.40 -28.18 -9.04
C TYR A 497 -11.44 -29.19 -9.53
N GLY A 498 -11.22 -30.47 -9.21
CA GLY A 498 -12.05 -31.60 -9.62
C GLY A 498 -13.35 -31.74 -8.85
N LEU A 499 -14.04 -32.86 -9.05
CA LEU A 499 -15.20 -33.21 -8.23
C LEU A 499 -14.74 -33.55 -6.80
N SER A 500 -15.66 -33.46 -5.85
CA SER A 500 -15.42 -33.74 -4.43
C SER A 500 -14.73 -35.10 -4.21
N GLY A 501 -15.15 -36.14 -4.94
CA GLY A 501 -14.57 -37.49 -4.83
C GLY A 501 -13.14 -37.65 -5.36
N THR A 502 -12.55 -36.62 -5.99
CA THR A 502 -11.14 -36.62 -6.40
C THR A 502 -10.24 -35.90 -5.42
N PHE A 503 -10.78 -35.40 -4.30
CA PHE A 503 -9.98 -34.81 -3.24
C PHE A 503 -9.07 -35.87 -2.61
N ASP A 504 -7.82 -35.48 -2.38
CA ASP A 504 -6.79 -36.27 -1.72
C ASP A 504 -6.02 -35.32 -0.81
N SER A 505 -6.12 -35.50 0.51
CA SER A 505 -5.49 -34.60 1.45
C SER A 505 -3.97 -34.59 1.29
N ALA A 506 -3.35 -35.71 0.94
CA ALA A 506 -1.89 -35.79 0.80
C ALA A 506 -1.32 -34.90 -0.33
N THR A 507 -2.15 -34.50 -1.31
CA THR A 507 -1.70 -33.68 -2.44
C THR A 507 -2.40 -32.33 -2.54
N HIS A 508 -3.52 -32.14 -1.85
CA HIS A 508 -4.34 -30.94 -1.97
C HIS A 508 -4.38 -30.08 -0.71
N THR A 509 -3.82 -30.54 0.42
CA THR A 509 -3.59 -29.67 1.59
C THR A 509 -2.16 -29.15 1.61
N VAL A 510 -1.94 -27.96 2.17
CA VAL A 510 -0.64 -27.28 2.11
C VAL A 510 0.05 -27.18 3.47
N GLY A 511 1.35 -27.47 3.50
CA GLY A 511 2.15 -27.42 4.71
C GLY A 511 1.84 -28.55 5.69
N THR A 512 2.55 -28.55 6.83
CA THR A 512 2.45 -29.58 7.87
C THR A 512 1.17 -29.48 8.70
N THR A 513 0.51 -28.31 8.70
CA THR A 513 -0.73 -28.06 9.43
C THR A 513 -1.96 -27.97 8.52
N GLY A 514 -1.78 -28.05 7.19
CA GLY A 514 -2.87 -27.81 6.24
C GLY A 514 -4.00 -28.82 6.25
N ASP A 515 -3.72 -30.07 6.63
CA ASP A 515 -4.72 -31.12 6.86
C ASP A 515 -5.25 -31.13 8.31
N GLY A 516 -4.80 -30.19 9.14
CA GLY A 516 -5.21 -30.00 10.52
C GLY A 516 -6.44 -29.11 10.68
N ASP A 517 -6.71 -28.72 11.93
CA ASP A 517 -7.88 -27.92 12.29
C ASP A 517 -7.73 -26.41 12.07
N GLY A 518 -6.50 -25.94 11.83
CA GLY A 518 -6.13 -24.54 11.68
C GLY A 518 -6.21 -23.74 12.98
N LYS A 519 -6.32 -24.39 14.14
CA LYS A 519 -6.48 -23.72 15.44
C LYS A 519 -5.15 -23.62 16.14
N THR A 520 -4.81 -22.42 16.61
CA THR A 520 -3.59 -22.15 17.39
C THR A 520 -3.47 -22.97 18.67
N ASN A 521 -4.59 -23.42 19.26
CA ASN A 521 -4.62 -24.31 20.44
C ASN A 521 -4.92 -25.78 20.10
N GLY A 522 -4.95 -26.12 18.81
CA GLY A 522 -5.25 -27.44 18.28
C GLY A 522 -4.04 -28.04 17.57
N ASN A 523 -4.15 -28.25 16.26
CA ASN A 523 -3.04 -28.74 15.43
C ASN A 523 -2.08 -27.64 14.95
N GLY A 524 -2.31 -26.39 15.36
CA GLY A 524 -1.55 -25.22 14.93
C GLY A 524 -2.31 -24.40 13.90
N ALA A 525 -1.91 -23.13 13.74
CA ALA A 525 -2.40 -22.29 12.66
C ALA A 525 -1.98 -22.87 11.29
N TYR A 526 -2.75 -22.54 10.25
CA TYR A 526 -2.29 -22.76 8.89
C TYR A 526 -1.12 -21.83 8.61
N VAL A 527 0.02 -22.38 8.18
CA VAL A 527 1.21 -21.59 7.88
C VAL A 527 1.26 -21.35 6.38
N LYS A 528 1.39 -20.09 6.01
CA LYS A 528 1.54 -19.65 4.62
C LYS A 528 2.86 -18.91 4.47
N SER A 529 3.65 -19.25 3.47
CA SER A 529 4.84 -18.47 3.16
C SER A 529 4.42 -17.05 2.76
N PRO A 530 5.11 -15.99 3.21
CA PRO A 530 4.79 -14.61 2.86
C PRO A 530 4.68 -14.38 1.35
N ASP A 531 5.47 -15.14 0.57
CA ASP A 531 5.57 -15.07 -0.89
C ASP A 531 5.03 -16.32 -1.60
N GLY A 532 4.34 -17.21 -0.85
CA GLY A 532 3.92 -18.53 -1.34
C GLY A 532 2.59 -18.52 -2.08
N ASN A 533 2.54 -19.24 -3.22
CA ASN A 533 1.29 -19.64 -3.89
C ASN A 533 0.64 -20.84 -3.17
N ASP A 534 0.66 -20.82 -1.84
CA ASP A 534 0.38 -21.94 -0.94
C ASP A 534 -1.11 -22.25 -0.80
N GLY A 535 -1.93 -21.72 -1.72
CA GLY A 535 -3.37 -21.91 -1.71
C GLY A 535 -4.08 -21.06 -0.67
N ALA A 536 -5.29 -21.49 -0.30
CA ALA A 536 -6.25 -20.68 0.44
C ALA A 536 -7.18 -21.51 1.33
N VAL A 537 -7.86 -20.84 2.27
CA VAL A 537 -9.01 -21.41 2.98
C VAL A 537 -10.30 -20.94 2.32
N TYR A 538 -11.22 -21.87 2.12
CA TYR A 538 -12.52 -21.67 1.48
C TYR A 538 -13.64 -21.78 2.50
N ILE A 539 -14.44 -20.73 2.60
CA ILE A 539 -15.57 -20.63 3.54
C ILE A 539 -16.88 -20.51 2.76
N THR A 540 -17.82 -21.38 3.11
CA THR A 540 -19.23 -21.25 2.77
C THR A 540 -19.95 -20.79 4.03
N ALA A 541 -20.43 -19.55 4.08
CA ALA A 541 -21.06 -18.91 5.24
C ALA A 541 -22.48 -18.41 4.90
N GLY A 542 -23.29 -19.23 4.23
CA GLY A 542 -24.65 -18.86 3.80
C GLY A 542 -25.74 -19.03 4.86
N SER A 543 -25.39 -19.01 6.15
CA SER A 543 -26.31 -19.36 7.25
C SER A 543 -26.72 -18.19 8.13
N SER A 544 -26.67 -16.95 7.60
CA SER A 544 -26.94 -15.75 8.41
C SER A 544 -28.43 -15.43 8.56
N GLY A 545 -29.30 -15.86 7.65
CA GLY A 545 -30.76 -15.63 7.75
C GLY A 545 -31.61 -16.90 7.82
N LYS A 546 -31.04 -18.04 7.40
CA LYS A 546 -31.69 -19.35 7.47
C LYS A 546 -30.66 -20.47 7.39
N ILE A 547 -31.08 -21.68 7.75
CA ILE A 547 -30.32 -22.91 7.50
C ILE A 547 -31.16 -23.90 6.71
N SER A 548 -30.50 -24.71 5.89
CA SER A 548 -31.15 -25.83 5.21
C SER A 548 -30.16 -26.97 5.02
N GLY A 549 -30.68 -28.19 5.17
CA GLY A 549 -29.85 -29.39 5.25
C GLY A 549 -29.10 -29.72 3.97
N GLY A 550 -28.26 -30.74 4.07
CA GLY A 550 -27.39 -31.26 3.04
C GLY A 550 -26.77 -32.55 3.52
N SER A 551 -25.88 -33.16 2.74
CA SER A 551 -25.08 -34.26 3.25
C SER A 551 -23.91 -33.78 4.12
N LEU A 552 -23.49 -32.51 3.99
CA LEU A 552 -22.43 -31.85 4.79
C LEU A 552 -21.17 -32.72 4.93
N ASN A 553 -20.81 -33.40 3.84
CA ASN A 553 -19.75 -34.40 3.78
C ASN A 553 -18.84 -34.16 2.57
N HIS A 554 -18.65 -32.88 2.19
CA HIS A 554 -17.68 -32.55 1.18
C HIS A 554 -16.27 -32.85 1.74
N PRO A 555 -15.48 -33.75 1.14
CA PRO A 555 -14.23 -34.25 1.73
C PRO A 555 -13.13 -33.18 1.84
N ALA A 556 -13.22 -32.11 1.05
CA ALA A 556 -12.32 -30.96 1.18
C ALA A 556 -12.68 -30.03 2.37
N MET A 557 -13.83 -30.26 3.04
CA MET A 557 -14.25 -29.51 4.22
C MET A 557 -13.72 -30.14 5.50
N TYR A 558 -13.07 -29.33 6.34
CA TYR A 558 -12.70 -29.70 7.69
C TYR A 558 -13.91 -29.61 8.64
N ALA A 559 -14.66 -28.51 8.55
CA ALA A 559 -15.86 -28.28 9.35
C ALA A 559 -17.07 -28.05 8.46
N SER A 560 -18.21 -28.65 8.80
CA SER A 560 -19.51 -28.42 8.15
C SER A 560 -20.60 -28.44 9.21
N LEU A 561 -21.30 -27.32 9.40
CA LEU A 561 -22.32 -27.09 10.43
C LEU A 561 -23.63 -26.63 9.79
N ASN A 562 -24.73 -27.27 10.19
CA ASN A 562 -26.09 -26.81 9.89
C ASN A 562 -26.59 -25.91 11.04
N THR A 563 -25.95 -24.75 11.19
CA THR A 563 -26.13 -23.85 12.35
C THR A 563 -26.26 -22.42 11.85
N LEU A 564 -27.21 -21.67 12.42
CA LEU A 564 -27.36 -20.24 12.16
C LEU A 564 -26.19 -19.48 12.76
N GLY A 565 -25.61 -18.55 12.01
CA GLY A 565 -24.49 -17.76 12.50
C GLY A 565 -23.91 -16.84 11.45
N SER A 566 -22.86 -16.12 11.84
CA SER A 566 -22.10 -15.23 10.95
C SER A 566 -20.60 -15.33 11.25
N CYS A 567 -19.79 -14.85 10.32
CA CYS A 567 -18.34 -14.90 10.47
C CYS A 567 -17.77 -13.53 10.88
N ILE A 568 -16.67 -13.56 11.62
CA ILE A 568 -15.87 -12.39 11.98
C ILE A 568 -14.47 -12.64 11.45
N LEU A 569 -14.04 -11.80 10.52
CA LEU A 569 -12.68 -11.78 9.98
C LEU A 569 -11.88 -10.75 10.77
N GLU A 570 -10.79 -11.18 11.39
CA GLU A 570 -9.85 -10.35 12.14
C GLU A 570 -8.47 -10.50 11.50
N VAL A 571 -7.85 -9.40 11.11
CA VAL A 571 -6.49 -9.37 10.57
C VAL A 571 -5.65 -8.48 11.45
N ASP A 572 -4.49 -8.97 11.86
CA ASP A 572 -3.55 -8.25 12.72
C ASP A 572 -2.13 -8.63 12.30
N GLY A 573 -1.43 -7.70 11.65
CA GLY A 573 -0.10 -7.93 11.09
C GLY A 573 -0.06 -9.16 10.18
N SER A 574 0.73 -10.15 10.58
CA SER A 574 0.95 -11.40 9.88
C SER A 574 0.00 -12.54 10.29
N SER A 575 -1.04 -12.24 11.07
CA SER A 575 -2.09 -13.21 11.45
C SER A 575 -3.46 -12.81 10.91
N MET A 576 -4.15 -13.77 10.28
CA MET A 576 -5.56 -13.66 9.90
C MET A 576 -6.37 -14.73 10.65
N ASN A 577 -7.37 -14.30 11.41
CA ASN A 577 -8.29 -15.17 12.14
C ASN A 577 -9.70 -15.03 11.57
N LEU A 578 -10.38 -16.15 11.34
CA LEU A 578 -11.80 -16.14 11.06
C LEU A 578 -12.55 -17.00 12.05
N LYS A 579 -13.55 -16.40 12.70
CA LYS A 579 -14.43 -17.03 13.70
C LYS A 579 -15.84 -17.12 13.16
N PHE A 580 -16.48 -18.28 13.31
CA PHE A 580 -17.90 -18.44 13.10
C PHE A 580 -18.62 -18.40 14.46
N ILE A 581 -19.42 -17.36 14.66
CA ILE A 581 -20.27 -17.22 15.84
C ILE A 581 -21.69 -17.69 15.52
N ASP A 582 -22.24 -18.54 16.38
CA ASP A 582 -23.62 -18.98 16.24
C ASP A 582 -24.61 -17.90 16.69
N ASN A 583 -25.90 -18.11 16.43
CA ASN A 583 -26.98 -17.20 16.83
C ASN A 583 -27.19 -17.07 18.35
N ASN A 584 -26.42 -17.78 19.18
CA ASN A 584 -26.38 -17.61 20.64
C ASN A 584 -25.12 -16.84 21.10
N GLY A 585 -24.25 -16.42 20.17
CA GLY A 585 -23.00 -15.73 20.44
C GLY A 585 -21.84 -16.66 20.81
N ALA A 586 -21.98 -17.98 20.64
CA ALA A 586 -20.89 -18.92 20.89
C ALA A 586 -20.00 -19.07 19.65
N ILE A 587 -18.68 -19.07 19.83
CA ILE A 587 -17.73 -19.41 18.76
C ILE A 587 -17.87 -20.91 18.47
N ALA A 588 -18.55 -21.24 17.38
CA ALA A 588 -18.80 -22.63 16.98
C ALA A 588 -17.65 -23.21 16.15
N ASP A 589 -16.93 -22.37 15.42
CA ASP A 589 -15.66 -22.74 14.79
C ASP A 589 -14.74 -21.51 14.63
N TYR A 590 -13.44 -21.75 14.49
CA TYR A 590 -12.48 -20.73 14.10
C TYR A 590 -11.21 -21.37 13.52
N PHE A 591 -10.40 -20.56 12.83
CA PHE A 591 -9.05 -20.92 12.42
C PHE A 591 -8.19 -19.68 12.28
N THR A 592 -6.88 -19.88 12.19
CA THR A 592 -5.87 -18.85 11.96
C THR A 592 -5.01 -19.23 10.76
N ILE A 593 -4.76 -18.27 9.87
CA ILE A 593 -3.67 -18.30 8.89
C ILE A 593 -2.56 -17.40 9.44
N GLN A 594 -1.36 -17.94 9.55
CA GLN A 594 -0.16 -17.22 9.93
C GLN A 594 0.74 -17.09 8.70
N LYS A 595 1.06 -15.86 8.31
CA LYS A 595 2.06 -15.57 7.28
C LYS A 595 3.44 -15.41 7.90
N GLY A 596 4.42 -16.09 7.34
CA GLY A 596 5.80 -16.07 7.87
C GLY A 596 5.91 -16.62 9.30
N CYS A 597 7.11 -16.54 9.86
CA CYS A 597 7.35 -17.09 11.19
C CYS A 597 7.00 -16.12 12.31
N SER A 598 6.25 -16.58 13.31
CA SER A 598 5.92 -15.81 14.52
C SER A 598 6.98 -15.93 15.62
N THR A 599 8.03 -16.72 15.37
CA THR A 599 9.11 -17.03 16.32
C THR A 599 10.48 -16.59 15.83
N VAL A 600 10.57 -15.75 14.79
CA VAL A 600 11.86 -15.28 14.27
C VAL A 600 12.71 -14.71 15.40
N GLY A 601 13.96 -15.16 15.51
CA GLY A 601 14.87 -14.73 16.58
C GLY A 601 14.66 -15.39 17.95
N GLN A 602 13.63 -16.23 18.13
CA GLN A 602 13.51 -17.08 19.32
C GLN A 602 14.53 -18.21 19.24
N SER A 603 15.17 -18.53 20.36
CA SER A 603 16.13 -19.62 20.42
C SER A 603 15.46 -20.97 20.17
N CYS A 604 16.11 -21.79 19.36
CA CYS A 604 15.72 -23.17 19.09
C CYS A 604 16.97 -24.07 19.20
N ASP A 605 16.88 -25.33 18.75
CA ASP A 605 17.99 -26.28 18.70
C ASP A 605 17.77 -27.11 17.43
N ASP A 606 18.63 -26.94 16.43
CA ASP A 606 18.54 -27.65 15.14
C ASP A 606 19.20 -29.04 15.17
N GLY A 607 19.89 -29.35 16.27
CA GLY A 607 20.57 -30.61 16.52
C GLY A 607 21.90 -30.77 15.79
N ASP A 608 22.44 -29.69 15.20
CA ASP A 608 23.76 -29.65 14.57
C ASP A 608 24.78 -29.01 15.54
N SER A 609 25.84 -29.75 15.91
CA SER A 609 26.88 -29.26 16.84
C SER A 609 27.71 -28.14 16.24
N CYS A 610 27.76 -28.04 14.92
CA CYS A 610 28.56 -27.06 14.18
C CYS A 610 27.87 -25.71 14.02
N THR A 611 26.72 -25.52 14.65
CA THR A 611 25.98 -24.27 14.66
C THR A 611 25.70 -23.83 16.09
N VAL A 612 25.78 -22.51 16.32
CA VAL A 612 25.44 -21.89 17.60
C VAL A 612 24.45 -20.76 17.42
N ASN A 613 23.84 -20.32 18.52
CA ASN A 613 22.82 -19.27 18.52
C ASN A 613 21.65 -19.62 17.58
N ASP A 614 21.24 -20.89 17.59
CA ASP A 614 20.13 -21.37 16.78
C ASP A 614 18.89 -20.55 17.09
N VAL A 615 18.39 -19.90 16.05
CA VAL A 615 17.15 -19.13 16.10
C VAL A 615 16.27 -19.55 14.96
N TYR A 616 14.96 -19.40 15.15
CA TYR A 616 14.06 -19.53 14.01
C TYR A 616 14.33 -18.39 13.02
N ASP A 617 14.54 -18.75 11.75
CA ASP A 617 14.64 -17.81 10.64
C ASP A 617 13.25 -17.35 10.16
N ASN A 618 13.23 -16.45 9.17
CA ASN A 618 11.99 -15.91 8.58
C ASN A 618 11.08 -16.98 7.94
N ASP A 619 11.63 -18.16 7.63
CA ASP A 619 10.95 -19.30 7.02
C ASP A 619 10.57 -20.39 8.05
N CYS A 620 10.74 -20.12 9.35
CA CYS A 620 10.55 -21.06 10.46
C CYS A 620 11.49 -22.27 10.47
N ASN A 621 12.63 -22.20 9.81
CA ASN A 621 13.69 -23.18 10.03
C ASN A 621 14.43 -22.79 11.31
N CYS A 622 14.74 -23.78 12.14
CA CYS A 622 15.73 -23.57 13.18
C CYS A 622 17.11 -23.57 12.50
N ALA A 623 17.83 -22.47 12.58
CA ALA A 623 19.13 -22.33 11.94
C ALA A 623 20.07 -21.55 12.87
N GLY A 624 21.26 -22.10 13.13
CA GLY A 624 22.32 -21.40 13.84
C GLY A 624 23.35 -20.74 12.94
N THR A 625 24.19 -19.94 13.58
CA THR A 625 25.39 -19.38 12.98
C THR A 625 26.43 -20.51 12.94
N PRO A 626 27.06 -20.79 11.78
CA PRO A 626 28.15 -21.75 11.72
C PRO A 626 29.25 -21.35 12.70
N GLU A 627 29.68 -22.28 13.53
CA GLU A 627 30.88 -22.10 14.34
C GLU A 627 32.10 -21.94 13.42
N PRO A 628 33.13 -21.20 13.86
CA PRO A 628 34.38 -21.15 13.15
C PRO A 628 34.96 -22.56 12.94
N ASP A 629 35.64 -22.71 11.81
CA ASP A 629 36.63 -23.75 11.57
C ASP A 629 37.97 -23.01 11.68
N ALA A 630 38.56 -23.05 12.87
CA ALA A 630 39.66 -22.18 13.26
C ALA A 630 40.94 -22.46 12.46
N ASP A 631 41.11 -23.67 11.94
CA ASP A 631 42.29 -24.09 11.18
C ASP A 631 42.03 -24.38 9.69
N GLY A 632 40.77 -24.45 9.27
CA GLY A 632 40.34 -24.53 7.88
C GLY A 632 40.40 -25.95 7.28
N ASP A 633 40.33 -26.99 8.10
CA ASP A 633 40.42 -28.39 7.67
C ASP A 633 39.09 -28.99 7.17
N GLY A 634 37.97 -28.27 7.40
CA GLY A 634 36.63 -28.67 7.01
C GLY A 634 35.80 -29.35 8.09
N ILE A 635 36.28 -29.41 9.34
CA ILE A 635 35.54 -29.79 10.55
C ILE A 635 35.37 -28.53 11.41
N CYS A 636 34.22 -28.35 12.05
CA CYS A 636 33.97 -27.19 12.91
C CYS A 636 34.62 -27.37 14.28
N ASP A 637 35.01 -26.28 14.96
CA ASP A 637 35.68 -26.32 16.27
C ASP A 637 34.93 -27.16 17.33
N ALA A 638 33.60 -27.28 17.23
CA ALA A 638 32.77 -28.05 18.15
C ALA A 638 32.84 -29.58 17.94
N GLU A 639 33.22 -30.03 16.74
CA GLU A 639 33.45 -31.44 16.39
C GLU A 639 34.93 -31.77 16.15
N ASP A 640 35.80 -30.76 16.23
CA ASP A 640 37.25 -30.83 16.06
C ASP A 640 37.91 -31.62 17.20
N ILE A 641 38.63 -32.68 16.83
CA ILE A 641 39.34 -33.55 17.76
C ILE A 641 40.70 -32.93 18.14
N CYS A 642 41.32 -32.16 17.24
CA CYS A 642 42.70 -31.66 17.33
C CYS A 642 42.78 -30.17 17.00
N PRO A 643 42.33 -29.29 17.92
CA PRO A 643 42.13 -27.87 17.64
C PRO A 643 43.38 -27.16 17.11
N GLY A 644 43.31 -26.64 15.89
CA GLY A 644 44.40 -25.91 15.24
C GLY A 644 45.19 -26.71 14.21
N SER A 645 44.74 -27.91 13.84
CA SER A 645 45.42 -28.87 12.96
C SER A 645 44.46 -29.85 12.29
N ASP A 646 44.76 -30.19 11.02
CA ASP A 646 43.91 -31.06 10.17
C ASP A 646 43.71 -32.48 10.73
N ASP A 647 42.48 -32.76 11.19
CA ASP A 647 42.01 -34.02 11.77
C ASP A 647 42.07 -35.20 10.79
N THR A 648 42.20 -34.93 9.48
CA THR A 648 42.24 -35.97 8.45
C THR A 648 43.62 -36.54 8.18
N ILE A 649 44.65 -35.98 8.81
CA ILE A 649 46.05 -36.41 8.67
C ILE A 649 46.45 -37.27 9.88
N ASP A 650 46.66 -38.56 9.63
CA ASP A 650 47.22 -39.54 10.57
C ASP A 650 48.33 -40.30 9.83
N THR A 651 49.58 -39.88 10.04
CA THR A 651 50.77 -40.27 9.27
C THR A 651 51.23 -41.68 9.63
N ASP A 652 51.09 -42.09 10.88
CA ASP A 652 51.56 -43.40 11.35
C ASP A 652 50.45 -44.47 11.46
N GLY A 653 49.20 -44.04 11.36
CA GLY A 653 48.00 -44.86 11.23
C GLY A 653 47.53 -45.47 12.54
N ASP A 654 47.86 -44.86 13.68
CA ASP A 654 47.48 -45.37 15.00
C ASP A 654 46.05 -44.99 15.44
N GLY A 655 45.42 -44.06 14.70
CA GLY A 655 44.06 -43.58 14.92
C GLY A 655 43.97 -42.25 15.68
N THR A 656 45.09 -41.62 16.01
CA THR A 656 45.20 -40.26 16.54
C THR A 656 45.70 -39.33 15.42
N PRO A 657 44.99 -38.23 15.09
CA PRO A 657 45.48 -37.29 14.09
C PRO A 657 46.82 -36.65 14.48
N ASP A 658 47.69 -36.38 13.50
CA ASP A 658 49.07 -35.91 13.69
C ASP A 658 49.17 -34.62 14.52
N GLY A 659 48.15 -33.77 14.47
CA GLY A 659 48.13 -32.47 15.16
C GLY A 659 48.00 -32.55 16.68
N CYS A 660 47.48 -33.67 17.16
CA CYS A 660 47.20 -33.98 18.57
C CYS A 660 47.84 -35.32 18.99
N ASP A 661 48.70 -35.87 18.13
CA ASP A 661 49.53 -37.01 18.41
C ASP A 661 50.89 -36.51 18.92
N ASP A 662 51.25 -36.92 20.14
CA ASP A 662 52.54 -36.60 20.77
C ASP A 662 53.71 -37.27 20.00
N CYS A 663 53.41 -38.30 19.20
CA CYS A 663 54.35 -39.09 18.42
C CYS A 663 53.88 -39.33 16.97
N PRO A 664 53.70 -38.28 16.14
CA PRO A 664 53.01 -38.31 14.83
C PRO A 664 53.73 -39.12 13.73
N ASN A 665 54.81 -39.81 14.07
CA ASN A 665 55.57 -40.67 13.16
C ASN A 665 55.91 -42.04 13.80
N SER A 666 55.38 -42.34 14.99
CA SER A 666 55.75 -43.51 15.78
C SER A 666 54.58 -44.08 16.60
N ALA A 667 54.04 -45.19 16.10
CA ALA A 667 52.90 -45.90 16.70
C ALA A 667 53.18 -46.56 18.08
N THR A 668 54.29 -46.23 18.75
CA THR A 668 54.60 -46.71 20.11
C THR A 668 54.20 -45.75 21.22
N GLY A 669 53.79 -44.52 20.89
CA GLY A 669 53.38 -43.50 21.87
C GLY A 669 54.50 -43.04 22.81
N ASP A 670 54.11 -42.22 23.77
CA ASP A 670 54.93 -41.65 24.84
C ASP A 670 54.33 -42.09 26.20
N SER A 671 54.94 -43.11 26.81
CA SER A 671 54.34 -43.83 27.94
C SER A 671 54.39 -43.06 29.26
N ASP A 672 55.34 -42.16 29.46
CA ASP A 672 55.42 -41.29 30.64
C ASP A 672 55.07 -39.83 30.37
N GLY A 673 54.78 -39.47 29.11
CA GLY A 673 54.13 -38.23 28.70
C GLY A 673 55.07 -37.03 28.72
N ASP A 674 56.35 -37.25 28.40
CA ASP A 674 57.44 -36.26 28.48
C ASP A 674 57.81 -35.60 27.15
N GLY A 675 57.10 -35.94 26.07
CA GLY A 675 57.31 -35.42 24.73
C GLY A 675 58.41 -36.14 23.95
N VAL A 676 58.96 -37.25 24.46
CA VAL A 676 59.92 -38.10 23.75
C VAL A 676 59.32 -39.50 23.57
N CYS A 677 59.08 -39.90 22.31
CA CYS A 677 58.55 -41.24 22.03
C CYS A 677 59.37 -42.34 22.68
N ASP A 678 58.70 -43.38 23.18
CA ASP A 678 59.28 -44.47 23.99
C ASP A 678 60.54 -45.12 23.40
N ASP A 679 60.73 -45.05 22.08
CA ASP A 679 61.89 -45.59 21.38
C ASP A 679 63.12 -44.66 21.35
N LEU A 680 63.03 -43.46 21.94
CA LEU A 680 64.03 -42.38 21.93
C LEU A 680 64.43 -41.81 23.33
N ASP A 681 63.77 -42.20 24.43
CA ASP A 681 63.96 -41.71 25.82
C ASP A 681 65.32 -42.13 26.51
N ILE A 682 65.97 -41.16 27.18
CA ILE A 682 67.29 -41.17 27.87
C ILE A 682 67.18 -41.45 29.38
N CYS A 683 66.13 -41.00 30.09
CA CYS A 683 65.91 -41.17 31.54
C CYS A 683 64.60 -41.91 31.85
N PRO A 684 64.53 -43.24 31.62
CA PRO A 684 63.25 -43.94 31.57
C PRO A 684 62.41 -43.87 32.86
N GLY A 685 61.20 -43.33 32.77
CA GLY A 685 60.24 -43.16 33.86
C GLY A 685 60.30 -41.81 34.57
N SER A 686 60.96 -40.83 33.97
CA SER A 686 61.08 -39.45 34.44
C SER A 686 61.36 -38.55 33.24
N ASP A 687 60.60 -37.47 33.14
CA ASP A 687 60.61 -36.56 31.99
C ASP A 687 62.03 -36.05 31.63
N ASP A 688 62.49 -36.41 30.43
CA ASP A 688 63.79 -36.05 29.87
C ASP A 688 63.94 -34.56 29.55
N ALA A 689 62.81 -33.86 29.41
CA ALA A 689 62.75 -32.43 29.20
C ALA A 689 62.60 -31.64 30.52
N ILE A 690 62.21 -32.29 31.62
CA ILE A 690 62.23 -31.71 32.96
C ILE A 690 63.66 -31.64 33.46
N ASP A 691 64.21 -30.49 33.15
CA ASP A 691 65.38 -29.87 33.72
C ASP A 691 64.84 -28.55 34.29
N THR A 692 64.27 -28.58 35.50
CA THR A 692 63.62 -27.43 36.19
C THR A 692 64.58 -26.26 36.27
N ASP A 693 65.86 -26.59 36.29
CA ASP A 693 66.95 -25.67 36.31
C ASP A 693 67.46 -25.41 34.86
N GLY A 694 67.36 -26.34 33.94
CA GLY A 694 67.57 -26.09 32.52
C GLY A 694 69.06 -25.99 32.15
N ASP A 695 69.95 -26.54 32.98
CA ASP A 695 71.40 -26.53 32.76
C ASP A 695 71.89 -27.53 31.67
N GLY A 696 70.97 -28.31 31.13
CA GLY A 696 71.19 -29.40 30.19
C GLY A 696 71.25 -30.79 30.84
N THR A 697 70.92 -30.91 32.13
CA THR A 697 70.87 -32.15 32.89
C THR A 697 69.47 -32.35 33.47
N PRO A 698 68.66 -33.31 32.99
CA PRO A 698 67.30 -33.49 33.50
C PRO A 698 67.27 -33.73 35.02
N ASP A 699 66.33 -33.11 35.73
CA ASP A 699 66.25 -33.04 37.20
C ASP A 699 66.24 -34.38 37.89
N GLY A 700 65.67 -35.40 37.24
CA GLY A 700 65.72 -36.79 37.70
C GLY A 700 67.17 -37.25 37.98
N CYS A 701 68.14 -36.50 37.46
CA CYS A 701 69.58 -36.69 37.53
C CYS A 701 70.40 -35.48 38.08
N ASP A 702 69.80 -34.33 38.47
CA ASP A 702 70.49 -33.05 38.83
C ASP A 702 70.72 -32.78 40.35
N ALA A 703 71.75 -31.98 40.72
CA ALA A 703 72.17 -31.63 42.09
C ALA A 703 71.65 -30.30 42.66
N CYS A 704 71.32 -29.31 41.82
CA CYS A 704 70.55 -28.11 42.15
C CYS A 704 69.25 -28.05 41.33
N PRO A 705 68.38 -29.07 41.44
CA PRO A 705 67.30 -29.36 40.49
C PRO A 705 66.13 -28.36 40.50
N ASN A 706 66.32 -27.13 41.00
CA ASN A 706 65.37 -26.01 40.87
C ASN A 706 66.08 -24.66 40.63
N SER A 707 67.40 -24.64 40.44
CA SER A 707 68.13 -23.40 40.19
C SER A 707 69.11 -23.50 39.02
N ALA A 708 68.63 -23.00 37.88
CA ALA A 708 69.27 -22.97 36.57
C ALA A 708 70.68 -22.43 36.52
N THR A 709 70.94 -21.55 37.47
CA THR A 709 72.14 -20.74 37.49
C THR A 709 73.25 -21.49 38.21
N GLY A 710 72.93 -22.65 38.78
CA GLY A 710 73.75 -23.26 39.80
C GLY A 710 74.01 -22.24 40.90
N ASP A 711 75.25 -22.18 41.33
CA ASP A 711 75.74 -21.28 42.37
C ASP A 711 76.80 -20.39 41.70
N SER A 712 76.33 -19.33 41.00
CA SER A 712 77.13 -18.58 40.01
C SER A 712 78.28 -17.78 40.62
N ASP A 713 78.07 -17.24 41.83
CA ASP A 713 79.11 -16.55 42.59
C ASP A 713 79.80 -17.44 43.64
N GLY A 714 79.25 -18.64 43.88
CA GLY A 714 79.85 -19.73 44.66
C GLY A 714 79.69 -19.58 46.17
N ASP A 715 78.72 -18.81 46.64
CA ASP A 715 78.50 -18.52 48.05
C ASP A 715 77.64 -19.56 48.79
N GLY A 716 77.04 -20.50 48.04
CA GLY A 716 76.30 -21.65 48.54
C GLY A 716 74.80 -21.42 48.72
N VAL A 717 74.29 -20.32 48.18
CA VAL A 717 72.86 -20.05 47.98
C VAL A 717 72.64 -20.01 46.47
N CYS A 718 71.66 -20.78 46.01
CA CYS A 718 71.28 -20.75 44.60
C CYS A 718 70.90 -19.30 44.24
N ASP A 719 71.32 -18.80 43.06
CA ASP A 719 71.29 -17.36 42.75
C ASP A 719 69.87 -16.74 42.79
N ASP A 720 68.84 -17.57 42.83
CA ASP A 720 67.40 -17.29 42.93
C ASP A 720 66.87 -17.07 44.36
N LEU A 721 67.70 -17.20 45.39
CA LEU A 721 67.34 -16.94 46.80
C LEU A 721 67.92 -15.61 47.35
N ASP A 722 68.33 -14.73 46.45
CA ASP A 722 68.91 -13.39 46.67
C ASP A 722 67.82 -12.31 46.80
N ILE A 723 68.02 -11.21 47.55
CA ILE A 723 66.96 -10.19 47.72
C ILE A 723 66.72 -9.43 46.42
N CYS A 724 67.77 -9.12 45.66
CA CYS A 724 67.69 -8.63 44.28
C CYS A 724 68.73 -9.37 43.40
N ALA A 725 68.32 -10.53 42.88
CA ALA A 725 69.13 -11.54 42.18
C ALA A 725 70.10 -11.01 41.11
N GLY A 726 71.35 -11.48 41.18
CA GLY A 726 72.45 -11.16 40.27
C GLY A 726 73.15 -9.82 40.55
N SER A 727 72.77 -9.17 41.65
CA SER A 727 73.31 -7.89 42.12
C SER A 727 73.61 -7.98 43.61
N ASP A 728 74.61 -7.23 44.08
CA ASP A 728 74.91 -7.19 45.51
C ASP A 728 73.80 -6.41 46.23
N ASP A 729 73.06 -7.09 47.11
CA ASP A 729 71.95 -6.61 47.97
C ASP A 729 72.25 -5.37 48.87
N THR A 730 73.32 -4.63 48.60
CA THR A 730 73.87 -3.57 49.46
C THR A 730 73.87 -2.15 48.85
N ILE A 731 73.20 -1.89 47.72
CA ILE A 731 73.15 -0.59 47.00
C ILE A 731 71.71 0.00 46.92
N ASP A 732 71.51 1.27 47.33
CA ASP A 732 70.25 2.08 47.40
C ASP A 732 70.58 3.59 47.19
N THR A 733 70.04 4.23 46.15
CA THR A 733 70.47 5.51 45.56
C THR A 733 69.75 6.73 46.11
N ASP A 734 68.42 6.69 46.30
CA ASP A 734 67.68 7.82 46.88
C ASP A 734 67.52 7.71 48.41
N GLY A 735 67.90 6.57 48.98
CA GLY A 735 68.13 6.35 50.40
C GLY A 735 66.86 6.15 51.20
N ASP A 736 65.79 5.68 50.55
CA ASP A 736 64.50 5.42 51.18
C ASP A 736 64.44 4.07 51.93
N GLY A 737 65.43 3.19 51.70
CA GLY A 737 65.56 1.88 52.33
C GLY A 737 65.22 0.69 51.43
N THR A 738 64.90 0.92 50.15
CA THR A 738 64.67 -0.09 49.12
C THR A 738 65.87 -0.14 48.16
N PRO A 739 66.51 -1.31 47.93
CA PRO A 739 67.64 -1.37 46.98
C PRO A 739 67.23 -1.02 45.55
N ASP A 740 68.13 -0.37 44.81
CA ASP A 740 67.83 0.25 43.51
C ASP A 740 67.28 -0.71 42.45
N GLY A 741 67.65 -1.99 42.54
CA GLY A 741 67.21 -3.00 41.58
C GLY A 741 65.72 -3.32 41.64
N CYS A 742 64.99 -2.76 42.60
CA CYS A 742 63.71 -3.27 43.07
C CYS A 742 62.77 -2.14 43.61
N ASP A 743 63.02 -0.88 43.24
CA ASP A 743 62.23 0.33 43.60
C ASP A 743 61.48 0.93 42.38
N ALA A 744 60.24 1.39 42.58
CA ALA A 744 59.31 1.90 41.56
C ALA A 744 59.48 3.41 41.24
N CYS A 745 59.93 4.22 42.19
CA CYS A 745 60.34 5.62 41.95
C CYS A 745 61.83 5.81 42.37
N PRO A 746 62.81 5.13 41.73
CA PRO A 746 64.21 4.97 42.22
C PRO A 746 65.07 6.26 42.21
N ASN A 747 64.44 7.42 42.03
CA ASN A 747 65.10 8.72 42.11
C ASN A 747 64.26 9.75 42.91
N SER A 748 63.13 9.34 43.53
CA SER A 748 62.22 10.25 44.23
C SER A 748 61.73 9.65 45.55
N ALA A 749 62.11 10.30 46.64
CA ALA A 749 61.84 9.84 48.00
C ALA A 749 60.39 10.08 48.50
N THR A 750 59.44 10.51 47.64
CA THR A 750 58.05 10.83 48.05
C THR A 750 57.03 9.74 47.73
N GLY A 751 57.34 8.78 46.87
CA GLY A 751 56.43 7.67 46.52
C GLY A 751 55.23 8.08 45.65
N ASP A 752 54.26 7.17 45.55
CA ASP A 752 52.99 7.25 44.81
C ASP A 752 51.86 6.91 45.81
N SER A 753 51.13 7.93 46.27
CA SER A 753 50.27 7.89 47.45
C SER A 753 48.87 7.32 47.21
N ASP A 754 48.31 7.47 46.01
CA ASP A 754 47.02 6.90 45.63
C ASP A 754 47.13 5.70 44.68
N GLY A 755 48.34 5.40 44.17
CA GLY A 755 48.70 4.13 43.56
C GLY A 755 48.28 4.02 42.09
N ASP A 756 48.17 5.16 41.40
CA ASP A 756 47.78 5.24 40.00
C ASP A 756 48.97 5.14 39.03
N GLY A 757 50.21 5.08 39.55
CA GLY A 757 51.45 4.91 38.79
C GLY A 757 52.20 6.22 38.50
N VAL A 758 51.77 7.36 39.05
CA VAL A 758 52.46 8.65 38.94
C VAL A 758 53.00 9.08 40.31
N CYS A 759 54.29 9.43 40.42
CA CYS A 759 54.85 9.85 41.71
C CYS A 759 54.23 11.21 42.15
N ASP A 760 53.94 11.38 43.44
CA ASP A 760 53.14 12.48 44.05
C ASP A 760 53.56 13.92 43.67
N ASP A 761 54.80 14.11 43.23
CA ASP A 761 55.34 15.41 42.83
C ASP A 761 54.97 15.81 41.38
N SER A 762 54.21 14.96 40.68
CA SER A 762 53.71 15.19 39.32
C SER A 762 52.18 15.05 39.15
N ASP A 763 51.42 14.92 40.25
CA ASP A 763 49.94 14.79 40.30
C ASP A 763 49.21 16.13 40.04
N VAL A 764 48.22 16.09 39.13
CA VAL A 764 47.46 17.26 38.61
C VAL A 764 46.12 17.47 39.34
N CYS A 765 45.37 16.42 39.71
CA CYS A 765 44.13 16.52 40.48
C CYS A 765 44.21 15.71 41.80
N PRO A 766 44.73 16.33 42.90
CA PRO A 766 45.11 15.62 44.12
C PRO A 766 43.99 14.82 44.77
N GLY A 767 44.17 13.49 44.82
CA GLY A 767 43.28 12.52 45.46
C GLY A 767 42.15 11.97 44.57
N GLY A 768 42.23 12.20 43.26
CA GLY A 768 41.45 11.53 42.22
C GLY A 768 42.39 10.84 41.22
N ASP A 769 41.85 9.97 40.37
CA ASP A 769 42.64 9.26 39.36
C ASP A 769 42.88 10.17 38.14
N ASP A 770 44.13 10.55 37.89
CA ASP A 770 44.54 11.45 36.80
C ASP A 770 44.39 10.81 35.41
N THR A 771 44.04 9.52 35.32
CA THR A 771 43.90 8.77 34.06
C THR A 771 42.45 8.64 33.56
N ILE A 772 41.47 9.14 34.33
CA ILE A 772 40.04 9.11 33.96
C ILE A 772 39.58 10.51 33.56
N ASP A 773 39.38 10.66 32.26
CA ASP A 773 38.92 11.86 31.56
C ASP A 773 37.83 11.39 30.57
N THR A 774 36.56 11.47 31.00
CA THR A 774 35.42 10.81 30.33
C THR A 774 35.01 11.56 29.06
N ASP A 775 35.17 12.87 29.02
CA ASP A 775 34.92 13.67 27.81
C ASP A 775 36.19 14.00 27.02
N GLY A 776 37.38 13.68 27.56
CA GLY A 776 38.65 13.67 26.85
C GLY A 776 39.24 15.06 26.62
N ASP A 777 38.83 16.04 27.42
CA ASP A 777 39.19 17.46 27.24
C ASP A 777 40.57 17.82 27.84
N GLY A 778 41.22 16.87 28.51
CA GLY A 778 42.53 17.01 29.15
C GLY A 778 42.47 17.53 30.58
N ILE A 779 41.29 17.69 31.18
CA ILE A 779 41.08 17.98 32.60
C ILE A 779 40.32 16.79 33.23
N PRO A 780 40.92 16.06 34.19
CA PRO A 780 40.25 14.88 34.77
C PRO A 780 38.87 15.18 35.36
N ASP A 781 37.91 14.26 35.22
CA ASP A 781 36.48 14.44 35.54
C ASP A 781 36.21 15.00 36.95
N PHE A 782 37.09 14.70 37.91
CA PHE A 782 36.95 15.11 39.30
C PHE A 782 37.02 16.65 39.47
N CYS A 783 37.48 17.39 38.46
CA CYS A 783 37.80 18.81 38.52
C CYS A 783 37.11 19.73 37.46
N ASP A 784 36.11 19.25 36.68
CA ASP A 784 35.48 20.02 35.56
C ASP A 784 34.04 20.61 35.79
N THR A 785 33.74 21.81 35.25
CA THR A 785 32.42 22.52 35.31
C THR A 785 32.17 23.61 34.19
N SER A 786 31.35 23.39 33.13
CA SER A 786 30.83 24.47 32.23
C SER A 786 29.38 24.31 31.67
N SER A 787 28.82 25.33 30.95
CA SER A 787 27.36 25.56 30.68
C SER A 787 27.06 26.25 29.32
N CYS A 788 26.11 25.75 28.50
CA CYS A 788 25.92 26.10 27.06
C CYS A 788 24.62 26.87 26.66
N ILE A 789 24.58 27.52 25.45
CA ILE A 789 23.43 28.22 24.83
C ILE A 789 22.97 27.49 23.54
N ALA A 790 21.65 27.24 23.38
CA ALA A 790 21.07 26.49 22.26
C ALA A 790 20.76 27.32 20.99
N ASP A 791 20.98 26.74 19.80
CA ASP A 791 20.72 27.26 18.44
C ASP A 791 20.32 26.11 17.45
N SER A 792 19.99 26.42 16.18
CA SER A 792 19.52 25.42 15.18
C SER A 792 19.84 25.73 13.70
N THR A 793 20.11 24.71 12.87
CA THR A 793 20.32 24.77 11.40
C THR A 793 19.46 23.72 10.66
N SER A 794 19.59 23.58 9.34
CA SER A 794 18.82 22.63 8.51
C SER A 794 19.70 21.95 7.47
N PHE A 795 19.43 20.66 7.21
CA PHE A 795 20.04 19.89 6.12
C PHE A 795 19.83 20.54 4.74
N ASP A 796 20.71 20.24 3.80
CA ASP A 796 20.60 20.62 2.37
C ASP A 796 19.33 20.06 1.69
N SER A 797 18.76 18.98 2.23
CA SER A 797 17.42 18.47 1.91
C SER A 797 16.64 18.09 3.17
N SER A 798 15.35 18.42 3.19
CA SER A 798 14.41 18.04 4.27
C SER A 798 13.75 16.67 4.05
N THR A 799 14.00 16.04 2.89
CA THR A 799 13.44 14.74 2.52
C THR A 799 14.46 13.97 1.68
N LEU A 800 14.65 12.69 1.97
CA LEU A 800 15.45 11.78 1.14
C LEU A 800 14.53 10.86 0.35
N THR A 801 14.89 10.56 -0.90
CA THR A 801 14.08 9.74 -1.80
C THR A 801 14.94 8.83 -2.66
N VAL A 802 14.72 7.51 -2.56
CA VAL A 802 15.48 6.50 -3.33
C VAL A 802 14.54 5.64 -4.18
N GLY A 803 14.91 5.38 -5.44
CA GLY A 803 14.24 4.37 -6.27
C GLY A 803 15.23 3.35 -6.83
N GLY A 804 15.04 2.06 -6.52
CA GLY A 804 15.96 1.00 -6.94
C GLY A 804 17.21 0.86 -6.06
N SER A 805 18.29 0.32 -6.64
CA SER A 805 19.61 0.10 -6.01
C SER A 805 20.40 1.38 -5.69
N GLN A 806 19.73 2.53 -5.63
CA GLN A 806 20.38 3.83 -5.47
C GLN A 806 20.49 4.18 -3.98
N THR A 807 21.29 5.21 -3.69
CA THR A 807 21.45 5.79 -2.35
C THR A 807 21.18 7.28 -2.48
N ASP A 808 20.42 7.86 -1.55
CA ASP A 808 20.20 9.30 -1.46
C ASP A 808 20.71 9.80 -0.11
N SER A 809 21.26 11.00 -0.04
CA SER A 809 21.90 11.52 1.17
C SER A 809 21.70 13.01 1.34
N ALA A 810 21.54 13.45 2.57
CA ALA A 810 21.48 14.85 2.97
C ALA A 810 22.59 15.15 3.96
N SER A 811 23.22 16.31 3.81
CA SER A 811 24.29 16.78 4.66
C SER A 811 23.99 18.19 5.19
N ASP A 812 24.54 18.51 6.35
CA ASP A 812 24.66 19.90 6.77
C ASP A 812 26.08 20.41 6.49
N ASN A 813 26.16 21.56 5.82
CA ASN A 813 27.42 22.21 5.45
C ASN A 813 27.68 23.49 6.26
N VAL A 814 26.93 23.76 7.33
CA VAL A 814 26.88 25.09 7.99
C VAL A 814 26.90 25.03 9.52
N LEU A 815 27.13 23.87 10.15
CA LEU A 815 27.39 23.81 11.60
C LEU A 815 28.63 24.65 11.95
N PRO A 816 28.54 25.59 12.92
CA PRO A 816 29.70 26.37 13.36
C PRO A 816 30.74 25.47 14.02
N SER A 817 32.02 25.89 13.98
CA SER A 817 33.15 25.12 14.54
C SER A 817 33.01 24.80 16.03
N GLU A 818 32.20 25.58 16.76
CA GLU A 818 31.94 25.39 18.19
C GLU A 818 30.62 24.65 18.50
N ALA A 819 29.93 24.10 17.49
CA ALA A 819 28.66 23.39 17.70
C ALA A 819 28.87 22.12 18.53
N GLN A 820 28.16 22.04 19.65
CA GLN A 820 28.18 20.91 20.58
C GLN A 820 26.76 20.37 20.82
N ASP A 821 26.65 19.11 21.21
CA ASP A 821 25.37 18.48 21.61
C ASP A 821 24.29 18.53 20.51
N VAL A 822 24.64 18.06 19.31
CA VAL A 822 23.79 18.07 18.12
C VAL A 822 22.62 17.07 18.24
N SER A 823 21.40 17.49 17.90
CA SER A 823 20.23 16.62 17.88
C SER A 823 19.26 16.90 16.73
N PHE A 824 18.61 15.84 16.23
CA PHE A 824 17.59 15.89 15.18
C PHE A 824 16.77 14.59 15.16
N THR A 825 15.74 14.50 14.31
CA THR A 825 14.90 13.31 14.14
C THR A 825 14.78 12.93 12.67
N VAL A 826 14.89 11.63 12.37
CA VAL A 826 14.49 11.01 11.10
C VAL A 826 13.14 10.34 11.28
N SER A 827 12.19 10.55 10.37
CA SER A 827 10.82 10.06 10.51
C SER A 827 10.23 9.56 9.20
N GLY A 828 9.24 8.68 9.32
CA GLY A 828 8.57 8.09 8.16
C GLY A 828 9.31 6.90 7.57
N MET A 829 10.26 6.32 8.32
CA MET A 829 10.88 5.05 7.94
C MET A 829 9.83 3.94 7.95
N ASP A 830 9.77 3.16 6.88
CA ASP A 830 8.98 1.95 6.79
C ASP A 830 9.75 0.79 6.13
N HIS A 831 9.11 -0.38 6.12
CA HIS A 831 9.66 -1.55 5.44
C HIS A 831 8.55 -2.33 4.78
N ARG A 832 8.95 -3.11 3.78
CA ARG A 832 8.12 -4.14 3.19
C ARG A 832 8.95 -5.38 2.96
N ILE A 833 8.84 -6.34 3.85
CA ILE A 833 9.59 -7.61 3.76
C ILE A 833 8.77 -8.74 3.10
N SER A 834 7.49 -8.48 2.80
CA SER A 834 6.52 -9.40 2.19
C SER A 834 6.05 -8.95 0.79
N GLY A 835 5.78 -9.91 -0.10
CA GLY A 835 5.27 -9.68 -1.45
C GLY A 835 6.32 -9.88 -2.55
N LYS A 836 5.96 -9.59 -3.81
CA LYS A 836 6.85 -9.82 -4.96
C LYS A 836 8.25 -9.23 -4.71
N LYS A 837 9.31 -10.02 -4.97
CA LYS A 837 10.71 -9.66 -4.69
C LYS A 837 11.09 -8.20 -5.00
N GLY A 838 10.68 -7.67 -6.16
CA GLY A 838 10.99 -6.28 -6.54
C GLY A 838 10.10 -5.21 -5.92
N ASN A 839 9.29 -5.52 -4.92
CA ASN A 839 8.54 -4.55 -4.11
C ASN A 839 8.92 -4.65 -2.63
N ARG A 840 9.85 -5.54 -2.28
CA ARG A 840 10.36 -5.66 -0.93
C ARG A 840 11.46 -4.63 -0.75
N TYR A 841 11.52 -4.04 0.42
CA TYR A 841 12.53 -3.07 0.78
C TYR A 841 12.61 -2.96 2.31
N ILE A 842 13.76 -2.53 2.81
CA ILE A 842 13.91 -2.02 4.16
C ILE A 842 14.49 -0.63 3.97
N GLU A 843 13.80 0.41 4.41
CA GLU A 843 14.43 1.72 4.47
C GLU A 843 15.51 1.67 5.54
N GLU A 844 16.76 1.70 5.09
CA GLU A 844 17.93 1.68 5.96
C GLU A 844 18.56 3.07 5.94
N VAL A 845 18.58 3.70 7.11
CA VAL A 845 19.13 5.03 7.31
C VAL A 845 20.48 4.92 8.01
N THR A 846 21.54 5.34 7.33
CA THR A 846 22.88 5.45 7.91
C THR A 846 23.15 6.90 8.30
N ILE A 847 23.58 7.11 9.54
CA ILE A 847 23.89 8.43 10.09
C ILE A 847 25.38 8.50 10.44
N THR A 848 26.08 9.43 9.81
CA THR A 848 27.50 9.72 10.06
C THR A 848 27.70 11.18 10.43
N TYR A 849 28.75 11.49 11.18
CA TYR A 849 29.10 12.85 11.56
C TYR A 849 30.61 13.03 11.63
N VAL A 850 31.08 14.27 11.56
CA VAL A 850 32.49 14.61 11.79
C VAL A 850 32.63 15.17 13.20
N ASP A 851 33.45 14.55 14.04
CA ASP A 851 33.70 15.01 15.41
C ASP A 851 34.59 16.27 15.46
N GLY A 852 34.74 16.88 16.63
CA GLY A 852 35.59 18.04 16.84
C GLY A 852 37.06 17.87 16.44
N SER A 853 37.54 16.62 16.29
CA SER A 853 38.90 16.31 15.83
C SER A 853 39.00 16.13 14.30
N GLY A 854 37.90 16.26 13.57
CA GLY A 854 37.84 16.09 12.11
C GLY A 854 37.75 14.64 11.65
N ASN A 855 37.42 13.68 12.54
CA ASN A 855 37.27 12.28 12.17
C ASN A 855 35.82 11.94 11.83
N ASN A 856 35.62 11.12 10.79
CA ASN A 856 34.31 10.57 10.45
C ASN A 856 33.89 9.49 11.45
N GLN A 857 32.78 9.72 12.13
CA GLN A 857 32.13 8.80 13.05
C GLN A 857 30.82 8.30 12.45
N THR A 858 30.42 7.07 12.79
CA THR A 858 29.09 6.52 12.46
C THR A 858 28.26 6.52 13.72
N TYR A 859 27.18 7.30 13.75
CA TYR A 859 26.24 7.31 14.87
C TYR A 859 25.42 6.02 14.92
N GLY A 860 25.00 5.51 13.76
CA GLY A 860 24.31 4.23 13.65
C GLY A 860 23.72 3.98 12.27
N VAL A 861 23.34 2.72 12.05
CA VAL A 861 22.53 2.27 10.92
C VAL A 861 21.19 1.82 11.48
N PHE A 862 20.10 2.38 10.98
CA PHE A 862 18.76 2.16 11.50
C PHE A 862 17.87 1.59 10.39
N GLY A 863 17.12 0.52 10.69
CA GLY A 863 16.18 -0.12 9.76
C GLY A 863 14.99 -0.74 10.49
N SER A 864 14.11 -1.39 9.70
CA SER A 864 12.85 -2.14 9.92
C SER A 864 11.98 -1.92 11.18
N ASP A 865 12.52 -1.65 12.36
CA ASP A 865 11.77 -1.68 13.62
C ASP A 865 11.49 -0.27 14.18
N ASN A 866 12.02 0.78 13.55
CA ASN A 866 11.91 2.16 14.00
C ASN A 866 11.17 3.04 12.99
N ASN A 867 9.92 3.41 13.25
CA ASN A 867 9.21 4.40 12.41
C ASN A 867 9.88 5.79 12.46
N ASN A 868 10.50 6.13 13.61
CA ASN A 868 11.21 7.37 13.85
C ASN A 868 12.51 7.09 14.64
N VAL A 869 13.60 7.78 14.30
CA VAL A 869 14.89 7.73 15.02
C VAL A 869 15.20 9.12 15.54
N ALA A 870 15.34 9.25 16.87
CA ALA A 870 15.83 10.45 17.52
C ALA A 870 17.35 10.36 17.69
N VAL A 871 18.07 11.35 17.19
CA VAL A 871 19.54 11.41 17.18
C VAL A 871 20.00 12.46 18.18
N SER A 872 20.98 12.11 19.00
CA SER A 872 21.64 13.02 19.94
C SER A 872 23.12 12.65 20.03
N ILE A 873 23.98 13.53 19.52
CA ILE A 873 25.43 13.38 19.48
C ILE A 873 26.03 14.38 20.47
N ALA A 874 26.70 13.87 21.52
CA ALA A 874 27.33 14.71 22.54
C ALA A 874 28.71 15.21 22.09
N GLY A 875 29.11 16.40 22.58
CA GLY A 875 30.41 17.00 22.28
C GLY A 875 30.46 17.72 20.92
N LEU A 876 31.66 18.14 20.49
CA LEU A 876 31.86 18.93 19.27
C LEU A 876 31.55 18.14 18.00
N VAL A 877 30.74 18.72 17.12
CA VAL A 877 30.33 18.14 15.84
C VAL A 877 30.49 19.18 14.73
N GLN A 878 31.31 18.87 13.72
CA GLN A 878 31.60 19.76 12.59
C GLN A 878 30.60 19.58 11.43
N SER A 879 30.08 18.38 11.21
CA SER A 879 29.05 18.13 10.19
C SER A 879 28.29 16.84 10.46
N VAL A 880 27.09 16.72 9.88
CA VAL A 880 26.25 15.52 9.94
C VAL A 880 25.80 15.14 8.53
N THR A 881 25.77 13.84 8.23
CA THR A 881 25.24 13.28 6.99
C THR A 881 24.27 12.15 7.31
N VAL A 882 23.10 12.18 6.66
CA VAL A 882 22.07 11.15 6.72
C VAL A 882 21.92 10.55 5.33
N SER A 883 22.05 9.23 5.21
CA SER A 883 21.92 8.50 3.95
C SER A 883 20.79 7.48 4.02
N LEU A 884 19.94 7.42 2.99
CA LEU A 884 18.88 6.43 2.81
C LEU A 884 19.31 5.40 1.76
N THR A 885 19.15 4.13 2.08
CA THR A 885 19.39 2.99 1.19
C THR A 885 18.26 1.95 1.29
N ASP A 886 18.16 1.06 0.30
CA ASP A 886 17.35 -0.16 0.40
C ASP A 886 18.18 -1.27 1.07
N GLY A 887 18.03 -1.42 2.39
CA GLY A 887 18.74 -2.40 3.21
C GLY A 887 18.26 -3.84 3.06
N TYR A 888 17.26 -4.12 2.20
CA TYR A 888 16.76 -5.48 2.00
C TYR A 888 17.57 -6.24 0.94
N ASP A 889 17.46 -5.84 -0.33
CA ASP A 889 18.21 -6.47 -1.43
C ASP A 889 18.71 -5.49 -2.50
N GLY A 890 18.58 -4.19 -2.24
CA GLY A 890 18.98 -3.12 -3.13
C GLY A 890 18.24 -3.12 -4.48
N ASN A 891 17.07 -3.75 -4.61
CA ASN A 891 16.42 -3.93 -5.92
C ASN A 891 14.91 -3.69 -5.90
N THR A 892 14.42 -2.89 -4.97
CA THR A 892 13.01 -2.46 -4.95
C THR A 892 12.63 -1.58 -6.16
N ASN A 893 11.42 -1.77 -6.70
CA ASN A 893 10.81 -0.88 -7.70
C ASN A 893 9.96 0.22 -7.03
N GLN A 894 9.98 0.30 -5.70
CA GLN A 894 9.31 1.34 -4.93
C GLN A 894 10.20 2.58 -4.80
N ILE A 895 9.54 3.73 -4.58
CA ILE A 895 10.21 4.97 -4.18
C ILE A 895 10.17 4.99 -2.65
N LEU A 896 11.34 4.92 -2.03
CA LEU A 896 11.55 5.01 -0.58
C LEU A 896 11.62 6.47 -0.18
N THR A 897 11.11 6.87 0.99
CA THR A 897 11.07 8.28 1.40
C THR A 897 11.12 8.46 2.91
N VAL A 898 12.12 9.19 3.41
CA VAL A 898 12.20 9.60 4.83
C VAL A 898 12.27 11.12 4.97
N ASN A 899 11.78 11.64 6.10
CA ASN A 899 11.75 13.07 6.42
C ASN A 899 12.74 13.41 7.54
N LEU A 900 13.43 14.55 7.41
CA LEU A 900 14.42 15.04 8.36
C LEU A 900 13.91 16.29 9.09
N SER A 901 14.09 16.36 10.41
CA SER A 901 13.85 17.60 11.17
C SER A 901 15.00 18.60 11.01
N GLN A 902 14.84 19.79 11.58
CA GLN A 902 15.96 20.71 11.81
C GLN A 902 16.99 20.10 12.77
N ILE A 903 18.22 20.62 12.72
CA ILE A 903 19.35 20.22 13.55
C ILE A 903 19.49 21.25 14.68
N ASP A 904 19.32 20.83 15.93
CA ASP A 904 19.50 21.65 17.12
C ASP A 904 20.89 21.41 17.73
N PHE A 905 21.60 22.45 18.21
CA PHE A 905 22.96 22.36 18.78
C PHE A 905 23.23 23.48 19.82
N CYS A 906 24.39 23.45 20.48
CA CYS A 906 24.81 24.42 21.49
C CYS A 906 26.16 25.07 21.17
N VAL A 907 26.37 26.33 21.59
CA VAL A 907 27.65 27.07 21.46
C VAL A 907 28.04 27.78 22.77
N GLU A 908 29.32 27.78 23.15
CA GLU A 908 29.85 28.52 24.32
C GLU A 908 30.29 29.95 23.94
N THR A 909 30.18 30.92 24.87
CA THR A 909 30.45 32.35 24.57
C THR A 909 31.78 32.87 25.14
N ILE A 910 32.60 33.51 24.30
CA ILE A 910 33.76 34.33 24.70
C ILE A 910 33.29 35.76 24.98
N THR A 911 33.62 36.31 26.17
CA THR A 911 33.30 37.71 26.54
C THR A 911 34.49 38.65 26.36
N CYS A 912 34.69 39.17 25.17
CA CYS A 912 35.55 40.34 24.93
C CYS A 912 34.81 41.40 24.11
N THR A 913 35.38 42.61 23.99
CA THR A 913 34.81 43.64 23.12
C THR A 913 35.50 43.52 21.77
N ASP A 914 34.69 43.28 20.76
CA ASP A 914 35.04 43.15 19.36
C ASP A 914 34.20 44.22 18.65
N THR A 915 34.89 45.28 18.23
CA THR A 915 34.28 46.56 17.85
C THR A 915 33.59 46.49 16.48
N ASP A 916 34.08 45.67 15.57
CA ASP A 916 33.55 45.49 14.21
C ASP A 916 32.83 44.13 14.01
N GLY A 917 32.97 43.22 14.97
CA GLY A 917 32.22 41.97 15.04
C GLY A 917 32.88 40.83 14.29
N ASP A 918 34.20 40.86 14.12
CA ASP A 918 34.97 39.90 13.32
C ASP A 918 35.40 38.61 14.03
N GLY A 919 35.05 38.49 15.30
CA GLY A 919 35.38 37.34 16.14
C GLY A 919 36.74 37.46 16.83
N VAL A 920 37.52 38.51 16.57
CA VAL A 920 38.79 38.78 17.25
C VAL A 920 38.64 39.96 18.20
N CYS A 921 39.04 39.77 19.46
CA CYS A 921 38.94 40.83 20.46
C CYS A 921 39.83 42.04 20.10
N ASP A 922 39.33 43.27 20.25
CA ASP A 922 40.00 44.55 19.89
C ASP A 922 41.47 44.67 20.32
N GLU A 923 41.86 44.02 21.42
CA GLU A 923 43.21 44.10 21.97
C GLU A 923 44.24 43.19 21.26
N ASN A 924 43.75 42.17 20.57
CA ASN A 924 44.51 41.22 19.77
C ASN A 924 44.28 41.40 18.27
N ASP A 925 43.28 42.20 17.92
CA ASP A 925 42.96 42.56 16.56
C ASP A 925 43.97 43.61 16.02
N ALA A 926 44.66 43.23 14.94
CA ALA A 926 45.61 44.05 14.23
C ALA A 926 44.95 45.05 13.27
N GLU A 927 43.67 44.87 12.93
CA GLU A 927 42.81 45.76 12.15
C GLU A 927 41.44 46.03 12.83
N ILE A 928 41.46 46.56 14.06
CA ILE A 928 40.31 47.02 14.93
C ILE A 928 39.00 47.57 14.28
N ASN A 929 39.01 47.99 13.01
CA ASN A 929 37.79 48.23 12.22
C ASN A 929 37.98 47.61 10.83
N SER A 930 37.99 46.29 10.81
CA SER A 930 38.13 45.45 9.64
C SER A 930 37.09 45.85 8.60
N PRO A 931 37.51 46.19 7.37
CA PRO A 931 36.58 46.45 6.29
C PRO A 931 35.71 45.22 5.98
N CYS A 932 36.19 44.00 6.25
CA CYS A 932 35.47 42.74 6.08
C CYS A 932 35.51 41.89 7.38
N PRO A 933 34.58 42.11 8.31
CA PRO A 933 34.61 41.39 9.59
C PRO A 933 34.21 39.91 9.48
N GLY A 934 33.67 39.39 8.37
CA GLY A 934 33.33 37.96 8.24
C GLY A 934 34.51 37.04 7.87
N THR A 935 35.57 37.57 7.25
CA THR A 935 36.74 36.86 6.71
C THR A 935 38.00 37.62 7.09
N VAL A 936 38.44 37.40 8.33
CA VAL A 936 39.69 37.93 8.86
C VAL A 936 40.66 36.79 9.16
N ASP A 937 41.96 37.08 9.13
CA ASP A 937 42.97 36.13 9.58
C ASP A 937 42.96 36.01 11.11
N ALA A 938 43.77 35.09 11.65
CA ALA A 938 43.80 34.81 13.09
C ALA A 938 44.22 36.01 13.97
N ASN A 939 44.60 37.16 13.39
CA ASN A 939 44.87 38.40 14.10
C ASN A 939 43.87 39.51 13.76
N GLY A 940 42.71 39.22 13.18
CA GLY A 940 41.67 40.21 12.88
C GLY A 940 41.98 41.09 11.67
N VAL A 941 42.90 40.69 10.77
CA VAL A 941 43.17 41.46 9.53
C VAL A 941 42.30 40.92 8.40
N SER A 942 41.59 41.80 7.70
CA SER A 942 40.76 41.42 6.55
C SER A 942 41.59 40.68 5.50
N ILE A 943 41.14 39.48 5.13
CA ILE A 943 41.80 38.66 4.11
C ILE A 943 41.35 39.17 2.73
N ASP A 944 42.33 39.40 1.87
CA ASP A 944 42.17 39.72 0.45
C ASP A 944 43.02 38.68 -0.29
N THR A 945 42.37 37.56 -0.62
CA THR A 945 43.02 36.33 -1.10
C THR A 945 43.66 36.51 -2.47
N ASP A 946 43.11 37.40 -3.29
CA ASP A 946 43.55 37.62 -4.66
C ASP A 946 44.44 38.88 -4.82
N GLY A 947 44.40 39.77 -3.83
CA GLY A 947 45.26 40.94 -3.67
C GLY A 947 44.81 42.15 -4.49
N ASP A 948 43.53 42.24 -4.87
CA ASP A 948 43.01 43.34 -5.69
C ASP A 948 42.64 44.62 -4.91
N GLY A 949 42.58 44.52 -3.59
CA GLY A 949 42.25 45.60 -2.66
C GLY A 949 40.80 45.63 -2.17
N VAL A 950 39.99 44.63 -2.50
CA VAL A 950 38.71 44.29 -1.86
C VAL A 950 38.92 43.02 -1.04
N CYS A 951 38.39 42.96 0.17
CA CYS A 951 38.56 41.80 1.05
C CYS A 951 37.44 40.78 0.84
N ASP A 952 37.73 39.50 1.08
CA ASP A 952 37.00 38.34 0.54
C ASP A 952 35.49 38.32 0.85
N ASP A 953 35.02 38.88 1.97
CA ASP A 953 33.57 38.97 2.26
C ASP A 953 32.81 40.03 1.47
N LEU A 954 33.52 41.09 1.09
CA LEU A 954 33.00 42.19 0.29
C LEU A 954 33.40 42.06 -1.17
N ASP A 955 34.27 41.09 -1.45
CA ASP A 955 34.62 40.62 -2.77
C ASP A 955 33.37 40.01 -3.38
N ILE A 956 32.95 40.57 -4.53
CA ILE A 956 31.83 39.98 -5.26
C ILE A 956 32.26 38.56 -5.66
N CYS A 957 33.56 38.35 -5.94
CA CYS A 957 34.17 37.15 -6.51
C CYS A 957 35.38 36.60 -5.75
N PRO A 958 35.16 35.98 -4.58
CA PRO A 958 36.21 35.58 -3.66
C PRO A 958 37.36 34.82 -4.34
N GLY A 959 38.52 35.46 -4.44
CA GLY A 959 39.73 34.90 -5.06
C GLY A 959 40.06 35.39 -6.47
N SER A 960 39.36 36.44 -6.96
CA SER A 960 39.57 37.02 -8.30
C SER A 960 39.12 38.48 -8.40
N ASN A 961 39.76 39.26 -9.28
CA ASN A 961 39.72 40.72 -9.21
C ASN A 961 38.38 41.35 -9.61
N ASP A 962 37.71 41.99 -8.67
CA ASP A 962 36.39 42.63 -8.78
C ASP A 962 36.33 43.81 -9.75
N ALA A 963 37.48 44.39 -10.09
CA ALA A 963 37.55 45.53 -11.01
C ALA A 963 37.70 45.11 -12.48
N VAL A 964 37.83 43.81 -12.75
CA VAL A 964 37.91 43.26 -14.11
C VAL A 964 36.54 42.68 -14.46
N ASP A 965 35.77 43.47 -15.19
CA ASP A 965 34.48 43.11 -15.78
C ASP A 965 34.64 43.38 -17.29
N THR A 966 34.90 42.31 -18.03
CA THR A 966 35.38 42.36 -19.42
C THR A 966 34.25 42.71 -20.39
N ASP A 967 33.01 42.39 -20.06
CA ASP A 967 31.85 42.62 -20.92
C ASP A 967 30.89 43.72 -20.42
N ASN A 968 31.19 44.28 -19.24
CA ASN A 968 30.55 45.43 -18.60
C ASN A 968 29.11 45.16 -18.15
N ASP A 969 28.76 43.92 -17.81
CA ASP A 969 27.42 43.56 -17.34
C ASP A 969 27.20 43.86 -15.84
N SER A 970 28.24 44.28 -15.14
CA SER A 970 28.32 44.59 -13.70
C SER A 970 28.55 43.39 -12.77
N VAL A 971 28.89 42.22 -13.31
CA VAL A 971 29.42 41.05 -12.60
C VAL A 971 30.92 40.93 -12.95
N PRO A 972 31.84 40.88 -11.97
CA PRO A 972 33.27 40.74 -12.28
C PRO A 972 33.61 39.35 -12.85
N ASP A 973 34.60 39.29 -13.76
CA ASP A 973 35.00 38.10 -14.53
C ASP A 973 35.28 36.87 -13.66
N GLY A 974 35.65 37.06 -12.39
CA GLY A 974 35.92 36.00 -11.42
C GLY A 974 34.68 35.25 -10.92
N CYS A 975 33.51 35.89 -10.95
CA CYS A 975 32.21 35.31 -10.59
C CYS A 975 31.34 35.06 -11.78
N ASP A 976 31.65 35.73 -12.89
CA ASP A 976 30.89 35.66 -14.11
C ASP A 976 30.62 34.19 -14.38
N GLN A 977 29.34 33.84 -14.33
CA GLN A 977 28.92 32.47 -14.55
C GLN A 977 29.44 32.04 -15.93
N CYS A 978 29.60 33.02 -16.85
CA CYS A 978 29.92 32.90 -18.26
C CYS A 978 31.00 33.90 -18.77
N GLU A 979 32.21 33.93 -18.18
CA GLU A 979 33.32 34.87 -18.49
C GLU A 979 33.23 35.63 -19.85
N GLY A 980 32.72 36.86 -19.81
CA GLY A 980 32.60 37.79 -20.93
C GLY A 980 31.21 37.91 -21.57
N PHE A 981 30.14 37.47 -20.90
CA PHE A 981 28.75 37.56 -21.37
C PHE A 981 27.71 37.87 -20.26
N ASP A 982 26.78 38.80 -20.54
CA ASP A 982 25.74 39.28 -19.59
C ASP A 982 24.89 38.17 -18.95
N ASP A 983 25.15 37.92 -17.66
CA ASP A 983 24.54 36.86 -16.83
C ASP A 983 23.04 37.08 -16.57
N SER A 984 22.50 38.28 -16.85
CA SER A 984 21.09 38.62 -16.57
C SER A 984 20.12 38.24 -17.70
N ILE A 985 20.64 37.73 -18.82
CA ILE A 985 19.86 37.34 -19.99
C ILE A 985 19.76 35.81 -20.06
N ASP A 986 18.61 35.28 -19.67
CA ASP A 986 18.21 33.88 -19.85
C ASP A 986 16.92 33.87 -20.68
N SER A 987 17.08 33.73 -22.00
CA SER A 987 16.04 33.95 -22.99
C SER A 987 15.03 32.79 -23.08
N ASP A 988 15.42 31.58 -22.70
CA ASP A 988 14.56 30.39 -22.74
C ASP A 988 14.12 29.89 -21.35
N SER A 989 14.60 30.55 -20.30
CA SER A 989 14.19 30.40 -18.90
C SER A 989 14.51 29.02 -18.33
N ASP A 990 15.62 28.41 -18.78
CA ASP A 990 16.08 27.11 -18.31
C ASP A 990 16.94 27.20 -17.03
N GLY A 991 17.32 28.41 -16.62
CA GLY A 991 18.09 28.70 -15.41
C GLY A 991 19.60 28.81 -15.62
N ILE A 992 20.09 28.77 -16.86
CA ILE A 992 21.48 29.05 -17.24
C ILE A 992 21.52 30.34 -18.10
N PRO A 993 22.39 31.34 -17.81
CA PRO A 993 22.45 32.54 -18.64
C PRO A 993 22.89 32.22 -20.08
N ASP A 994 22.37 32.94 -21.07
CA ASP A 994 22.59 32.71 -22.51
C ASP A 994 24.09 32.66 -22.89
N GLY A 995 24.98 33.27 -22.09
CA GLY A 995 26.44 33.25 -22.27
C GLY A 995 27.13 31.95 -21.83
N CYS A 996 26.51 31.21 -20.91
CA CYS A 996 27.01 29.99 -20.24
C CYS A 996 26.53 28.73 -20.91
N ASP A 997 25.56 28.85 -21.79
CA ASP A 997 25.20 27.80 -22.69
C ASP A 997 26.47 27.30 -23.35
N ASN A 998 26.89 26.11 -22.93
CA ASN A 998 28.12 25.48 -23.38
C ASN A 998 28.08 25.56 -24.91
N PRO A 999 29.03 26.28 -25.54
CA PRO A 999 28.80 26.79 -26.87
C PRO A 999 28.63 25.58 -27.76
N VAL A 1000 27.39 25.45 -28.23
CA VAL A 1000 27.05 24.61 -29.35
C VAL A 1000 27.92 25.11 -30.49
N THR A 1001 29.10 24.52 -30.65
CA THR A 1001 29.85 24.65 -31.90
C THR A 1001 29.22 23.67 -32.89
N CYS A 1002 27.95 23.90 -33.22
CA CYS A 1002 27.52 23.63 -34.58
C CYS A 1002 28.26 24.68 -35.42
N ASP A 1003 29.24 24.26 -36.22
CA ASP A 1003 29.83 25.14 -37.23
C ASP A 1003 28.67 25.66 -38.10
N PRO A 1004 28.42 26.99 -38.17
CA PRO A 1004 27.28 27.50 -38.90
C PRO A 1004 27.42 27.12 -40.38
N ALA A 1005 26.51 26.26 -40.84
CA ALA A 1005 26.28 25.90 -42.23
C ALA A 1005 27.56 25.56 -43.03
N ALA A 1006 28.03 24.32 -42.99
CA ALA A 1006 29.14 23.88 -43.85
C ALA A 1006 28.86 24.00 -45.37
N GLN A 1007 27.59 24.14 -45.77
CA GLN A 1007 27.15 24.28 -47.16
C GLN A 1007 25.89 25.17 -47.21
N GLY A 1008 26.00 26.39 -47.73
CA GLY A 1008 24.85 27.32 -47.84
C GLY A 1008 23.63 26.71 -48.55
N GLY A 1009 22.43 27.03 -48.04
CA GLY A 1009 21.15 26.50 -48.48
C GLY A 1009 20.97 26.51 -50.00
N THR A 1010 20.42 25.42 -50.53
CA THR A 1010 20.35 25.18 -51.99
C THR A 1010 18.90 25.03 -52.43
N THR A 1011 18.52 25.74 -53.49
CA THR A 1011 17.24 25.49 -54.17
C THR A 1011 17.41 24.44 -55.28
N LEU A 1012 16.76 23.29 -55.12
CA LEU A 1012 16.69 22.26 -56.15
C LEU A 1012 15.50 22.56 -57.07
N THR A 1013 15.74 22.65 -58.39
CA THR A 1013 14.67 22.88 -59.38
C THR A 1013 14.69 21.83 -60.48
N HIS A 1014 13.52 21.39 -60.95
CA HIS A 1014 13.39 20.44 -62.06
C HIS A 1014 12.21 20.82 -62.99
N SER A 1015 12.32 20.53 -64.29
CA SER A 1015 11.20 20.68 -65.23
C SER A 1015 11.28 19.60 -66.33
N GLY A 1016 10.17 18.92 -66.63
CA GLY A 1016 10.09 17.85 -67.62
C GLY A 1016 10.36 16.45 -67.08
N ALA A 1017 10.97 15.59 -67.91
CA ALA A 1017 11.27 14.19 -67.59
C ALA A 1017 12.65 14.03 -66.95
N GLY A 1018 12.65 13.76 -65.64
CA GLY A 1018 13.84 13.40 -64.89
C GLY A 1018 13.72 13.68 -63.39
N SER A 1019 14.84 13.54 -62.70
CA SER A 1019 15.08 14.01 -61.35
C SER A 1019 16.30 14.93 -61.35
N ASN A 1020 16.38 15.84 -60.38
CA ASN A 1020 17.61 16.56 -60.07
C ASN A 1020 17.99 16.27 -58.63
N GLU A 1021 19.28 16.09 -58.38
CA GLU A 1021 19.79 15.79 -57.04
C GLU A 1021 20.95 16.70 -56.67
N VAL A 1022 21.10 16.93 -55.38
CA VAL A 1022 22.25 17.59 -54.77
C VAL A 1022 22.81 16.67 -53.70
N THR A 1023 24.13 16.58 -53.60
CA THR A 1023 24.81 15.77 -52.57
C THR A 1023 25.71 16.67 -51.74
N TYR A 1024 25.58 16.55 -50.44
CA TYR A 1024 26.38 17.24 -49.44
C TYR A 1024 27.34 16.24 -48.80
N THR A 1025 28.59 16.62 -48.59
CA THR A 1025 29.59 15.83 -47.86
C THR A 1025 29.66 16.34 -46.43
N ILE A 1026 29.55 15.44 -45.44
CA ILE A 1026 29.47 15.76 -44.01
C ILE A 1026 30.52 14.92 -43.26
N ASN A 1027 31.12 15.45 -42.20
CA ASN A 1027 32.21 14.81 -41.46
C ASN A 1027 31.82 14.47 -40.00
N GLY A 1028 30.73 13.74 -39.81
CA GLY A 1028 30.42 13.02 -38.56
C GLY A 1028 29.42 13.69 -37.59
N GLN A 1029 28.50 12.84 -37.11
CA GLN A 1029 27.38 13.01 -36.15
C GLN A 1029 26.28 14.02 -36.50
N ASP A 1030 25.22 14.03 -35.68
CA ASP A 1030 23.81 14.31 -35.94
C ASP A 1030 23.56 15.41 -36.96
N VAL A 1031 22.75 15.11 -37.98
CA VAL A 1031 22.48 16.04 -39.09
C VAL A 1031 21.00 16.34 -39.14
N SER A 1032 20.65 17.63 -39.18
CA SER A 1032 19.28 18.06 -39.45
C SER A 1032 19.23 19.15 -40.52
N PHE A 1033 18.17 19.14 -41.32
CA PHE A 1033 17.86 20.20 -42.29
C PHE A 1033 16.39 20.17 -42.67
N THR A 1034 15.88 21.30 -43.17
CA THR A 1034 14.49 21.46 -43.59
C THR A 1034 14.38 21.53 -45.11
N ILE A 1035 13.48 20.74 -45.68
CA ILE A 1035 13.03 20.88 -47.07
C ILE A 1035 11.73 21.67 -47.06
N SER A 1036 11.68 22.80 -47.74
CA SER A 1036 10.53 23.72 -47.74
C SER A 1036 10.10 24.11 -49.16
N GLY A 1037 8.83 24.51 -49.30
CA GLY A 1037 8.23 24.87 -50.58
C GLY A 1037 7.71 23.68 -51.38
N LEU A 1038 7.42 22.55 -50.71
CA LEU A 1038 6.85 21.38 -51.37
C LEU A 1038 5.42 21.67 -51.84
N ASP A 1039 5.17 21.46 -53.13
CA ASP A 1039 3.88 21.70 -53.75
C ASP A 1039 3.17 20.43 -54.24
N GLN A 1040 1.85 20.45 -54.12
CA GLN A 1040 0.99 19.38 -54.65
C GLN A 1040 -0.18 19.97 -55.41
N ARG A 1041 -0.31 19.57 -56.68
CA ARG A 1041 -1.44 19.94 -57.53
C ARG A 1041 -2.04 18.72 -58.20
N THR A 1042 -3.05 18.15 -57.55
CA THR A 1042 -3.73 16.92 -58.01
C THR A 1042 -4.93 17.19 -58.93
N ASN A 1043 -5.45 18.42 -58.93
CA ASN A 1043 -6.60 18.85 -59.75
C ASN A 1043 -6.18 19.73 -60.93
N GLY A 1044 -6.07 19.12 -62.12
CA GLY A 1044 -5.74 19.79 -63.38
C GLY A 1044 -5.77 18.84 -64.58
N LYS A 1045 -5.61 19.38 -65.80
CA LYS A 1045 -5.35 18.58 -67.02
C LYS A 1045 -4.05 17.76 -66.82
N PRO A 1046 -3.88 16.59 -67.46
CA PRO A 1046 -2.74 15.68 -67.22
C PRO A 1046 -1.37 16.37 -67.21
N ALA A 1047 -1.11 17.31 -68.14
CA ALA A 1047 0.16 18.05 -68.22
C ALA A 1047 0.44 19.03 -67.05
N ASN A 1048 -0.55 19.25 -66.17
CA ASN A 1048 -0.48 20.17 -65.03
C ASN A 1048 -0.74 19.46 -63.68
N ARG A 1049 -0.76 18.12 -63.67
CA ARG A 1049 -0.78 17.34 -62.43
C ARG A 1049 0.66 17.09 -62.02
N TYR A 1050 1.00 17.42 -60.80
CA TYR A 1050 2.33 17.16 -60.25
C TYR A 1050 2.21 16.97 -58.74
N VAL A 1051 3.08 16.12 -58.22
CA VAL A 1051 3.36 15.98 -56.80
C VAL A 1051 4.87 16.03 -56.70
N GLU A 1052 5.40 17.05 -56.03
CA GLU A 1052 6.84 17.11 -55.78
C GLU A 1052 7.22 15.96 -54.84
N GLN A 1053 8.09 15.09 -55.32
CA GLN A 1053 8.59 13.94 -54.59
C GLN A 1053 10.07 14.15 -54.30
N VAL A 1054 10.42 14.23 -53.03
CA VAL A 1054 11.80 14.42 -52.58
C VAL A 1054 12.32 13.15 -51.93
N SER A 1055 13.27 12.49 -52.58
CA SER A 1055 14.03 11.38 -52.00
C SER A 1055 15.22 11.93 -51.22
N VAL A 1056 15.39 11.48 -49.97
CA VAL A 1056 16.60 11.75 -49.18
C VAL A 1056 17.27 10.43 -48.88
N SER A 1057 18.59 10.40 -49.02
CA SER A 1057 19.42 9.27 -48.64
C SER A 1057 20.72 9.77 -48.01
N TYR A 1058 21.34 8.96 -47.16
CA TYR A 1058 22.66 9.25 -46.62
C TYR A 1058 23.56 8.02 -46.69
N THR A 1059 24.87 8.25 -46.67
CA THR A 1059 25.88 7.19 -46.59
C THR A 1059 26.59 7.31 -45.24
N ASP A 1060 26.66 6.22 -44.49
CA ASP A 1060 27.36 6.15 -43.19
C ASP A 1060 28.89 6.00 -43.34
N GLY A 1061 29.59 5.94 -42.21
CA GLY A 1061 31.05 5.87 -42.12
C GLY A 1061 31.62 4.56 -42.68
N ASP A 1062 30.78 3.54 -42.81
CA ASP A 1062 31.08 2.23 -43.37
C ASP A 1062 30.72 2.11 -44.87
N ASN A 1063 30.35 3.23 -45.51
CA ASN A 1063 29.88 3.36 -46.90
C ASN A 1063 28.55 2.66 -47.22
N ASN A 1064 27.68 2.39 -46.24
CA ASN A 1064 26.33 1.89 -46.51
C ASN A 1064 25.37 3.05 -46.80
N THR A 1065 24.58 2.93 -47.87
CA THR A 1065 23.58 3.95 -48.23
C THR A 1065 22.20 3.60 -47.67
N VAL A 1066 21.62 4.51 -46.91
CA VAL A 1066 20.29 4.41 -46.29
C VAL A 1066 19.36 5.44 -46.94
N ASN A 1067 18.18 5.00 -47.38
CA ASN A 1067 17.16 5.87 -47.97
C ASN A 1067 16.08 6.19 -46.93
N LEU A 1068 15.80 7.47 -46.73
CA LEU A 1068 14.82 7.99 -45.77
C LEU A 1068 13.54 8.52 -46.43
N GLY A 1069 13.62 8.94 -47.69
CA GLY A 1069 12.48 9.33 -48.51
C GLY A 1069 11.99 8.21 -49.44
N PRO A 1070 10.84 8.38 -50.13
CA PRO A 1070 10.39 9.68 -50.64
C PRO A 1070 9.41 10.43 -49.73
N TYR A 1071 9.68 11.71 -49.52
CA TYR A 1071 8.75 12.69 -48.94
C TYR A 1071 7.91 13.33 -50.04
N THR A 1072 6.62 13.52 -49.77
CA THR A 1072 5.69 14.24 -50.66
C THR A 1072 4.95 15.27 -49.82
N GLY A 1073 4.90 16.53 -50.27
CA GLY A 1073 4.29 17.60 -49.47
C GLY A 1073 2.89 18.00 -49.92
N THR A 1074 2.26 18.84 -49.11
CA THR A 1074 1.04 19.62 -49.43
C THR A 1074 1.44 21.03 -49.83
N ASN A 1075 0.68 21.69 -50.72
CA ASN A 1075 0.99 23.02 -51.28
C ASN A 1075 1.61 24.04 -50.29
N GLY A 1076 2.90 24.37 -50.47
CA GLY A 1076 3.70 25.25 -49.61
C GLY A 1076 4.30 24.61 -48.34
N GLY A 1077 4.29 23.29 -48.23
CA GLY A 1077 4.69 22.56 -47.02
C GLY A 1077 6.20 22.52 -46.79
N SER A 1078 6.58 22.21 -45.55
CA SER A 1078 7.95 21.92 -45.14
C SER A 1078 8.06 20.59 -44.39
N VAL A 1079 9.20 19.93 -44.51
CA VAL A 1079 9.54 18.69 -43.82
C VAL A 1079 10.92 18.86 -43.21
N VAL A 1080 11.02 18.70 -41.89
CA VAL A 1080 12.30 18.62 -41.17
C VAL A 1080 12.80 17.18 -41.25
N VAL A 1081 14.03 17.00 -41.69
CA VAL A 1081 14.68 15.70 -41.78
C VAL A 1081 15.81 15.67 -40.75
N VAL A 1082 15.69 14.76 -39.79
CA VAL A 1082 16.70 14.52 -38.73
C VAL A 1082 17.28 13.12 -38.94
N LEU A 1083 18.61 13.02 -39.02
CA LEU A 1083 19.33 11.75 -39.07
C LEU A 1083 19.61 11.27 -37.63
N PRO A 1084 19.40 9.98 -37.31
CA PRO A 1084 19.58 9.46 -35.95
C PRO A 1084 21.04 9.52 -35.48
N GLY A 1085 21.24 9.83 -34.21
CA GLY A 1085 22.57 10.07 -33.65
C GLY A 1085 23.44 8.84 -33.39
N GLY A 1086 24.76 9.08 -33.35
CA GLY A 1086 25.78 8.05 -33.12
C GLY A 1086 26.43 7.43 -34.37
N LEU A 1087 26.10 7.89 -35.59
CA LEU A 1087 26.68 7.40 -36.85
C LEU A 1087 27.59 8.45 -37.51
N PHE A 1088 28.77 8.04 -38.02
CA PHE A 1088 29.62 8.91 -38.86
C PHE A 1088 28.96 9.11 -40.23
N VAL A 1089 27.99 10.02 -40.36
CA VAL A 1089 27.38 10.33 -41.65
C VAL A 1089 28.41 11.02 -42.55
N LYS A 1090 28.63 10.45 -43.74
CA LYS A 1090 29.66 10.87 -44.69
C LYS A 1090 29.13 11.74 -45.83
N THR A 1091 27.95 11.40 -46.34
CA THR A 1091 27.28 12.20 -47.39
C THR A 1091 25.78 12.11 -47.25
N VAL A 1092 25.06 13.19 -47.58
CA VAL A 1092 23.60 13.22 -47.72
C VAL A 1092 23.24 13.62 -49.14
N THR A 1093 22.40 12.84 -49.82
CA THR A 1093 21.89 13.12 -51.16
C THR A 1093 20.39 13.39 -51.09
N VAL A 1094 19.99 14.55 -51.60
CA VAL A 1094 18.58 14.96 -51.73
C VAL A 1094 18.24 15.06 -53.22
N GLY A 1095 17.22 14.32 -53.66
CA GLY A 1095 16.75 14.29 -55.04
C GLY A 1095 15.29 14.73 -55.16
N LEU A 1096 14.98 15.61 -56.10
CA LEU A 1096 13.62 16.05 -56.46
C LEU A 1096 13.19 15.44 -57.79
N SER A 1097 12.00 14.85 -57.82
CA SER A 1097 11.37 14.30 -59.03
C SER A 1097 9.86 14.54 -59.08
N ASP A 1098 9.26 14.36 -60.27
CA ASP A 1098 7.80 14.34 -60.45
C ASP A 1098 7.25 12.97 -60.05
N GLY A 1099 6.35 12.93 -59.07
CA GLY A 1099 5.75 11.69 -58.55
C GLY A 1099 4.66 11.06 -59.43
N TYR A 1100 4.29 11.64 -60.60
CA TYR A 1100 3.14 11.15 -61.39
C TYR A 1100 3.52 10.42 -62.69
N ASP A 1101 4.31 11.02 -63.60
CA ASP A 1101 4.80 10.36 -64.83
C ASP A 1101 6.06 10.98 -65.46
N GLY A 1102 6.66 11.99 -64.82
CA GLY A 1102 7.84 12.68 -65.34
C GLY A 1102 7.56 13.54 -66.56
N ASN A 1103 6.34 14.00 -66.83
CA ASN A 1103 6.06 14.85 -68.01
C ASN A 1103 5.36 16.16 -67.68
N SER A 1104 5.42 16.61 -66.41
CA SER A 1104 5.01 17.96 -66.03
C SER A 1104 5.78 19.03 -66.80
N SER A 1105 5.07 19.94 -67.49
CA SER A 1105 5.68 21.12 -68.12
C SER A 1105 5.93 22.26 -67.13
N THR A 1106 5.65 22.04 -65.84
CA THR A 1106 5.74 23.05 -64.77
C THR A 1106 7.09 22.89 -64.06
N GLN A 1107 7.79 24.00 -63.83
CA GLN A 1107 9.03 24.00 -63.05
C GLN A 1107 8.70 23.78 -61.57
N MET A 1108 9.22 22.70 -61.02
CA MET A 1108 9.14 22.33 -59.60
C MET A 1108 10.38 22.85 -58.88
N SER A 1109 10.24 23.30 -57.63
CA SER A 1109 11.35 23.85 -56.87
C SER A 1109 11.16 23.69 -55.37
N VAL A 1110 12.14 23.10 -54.70
CA VAL A 1110 12.19 23.02 -53.23
C VAL A 1110 13.43 23.72 -52.72
N ASN A 1111 13.31 24.37 -51.57
CA ASN A 1111 14.42 24.99 -50.86
C ASN A 1111 14.88 24.06 -49.77
N ILE A 1112 16.18 23.75 -49.77
CA ILE A 1112 16.84 23.04 -48.69
C ILE A 1112 17.52 24.10 -47.83
N SER A 1113 17.21 24.12 -46.53
CA SER A 1113 17.89 24.98 -45.57
C SER A 1113 19.38 24.66 -45.49
N ASP A 1114 20.12 25.47 -44.73
CA ASP A 1114 21.46 25.09 -44.30
C ASP A 1114 21.43 23.74 -43.57
N ILE A 1115 22.50 22.97 -43.71
CA ILE A 1115 22.68 21.66 -43.07
C ILE A 1115 23.59 21.85 -41.86
N ASP A 1116 23.04 21.57 -40.68
CA ASP A 1116 23.74 21.70 -39.40
C ASP A 1116 24.18 20.30 -38.90
N TYR A 1117 25.38 20.20 -38.32
CA TYR A 1117 25.87 18.99 -37.67
C TYR A 1117 26.59 19.29 -36.34
N CYS A 1118 26.32 18.49 -35.30
CA CYS A 1118 26.78 18.74 -33.93
C CYS A 1118 27.19 17.42 -33.23
N VAL A 1119 28.12 17.48 -32.26
CA VAL A 1119 28.67 16.30 -31.56
C VAL A 1119 28.29 16.37 -30.09
N GLU A 1120 27.28 15.61 -29.64
CA GLU A 1120 27.13 15.29 -28.22
C GLU A 1120 26.21 14.08 -27.93
N ASN A 1121 26.48 13.42 -26.79
CA ASN A 1121 25.73 12.27 -26.27
C ASN A 1121 24.54 12.75 -25.44
N ALA A 1122 23.34 12.71 -26.02
CA ALA A 1122 22.10 12.76 -25.25
C ALA A 1122 21.12 11.68 -25.75
N ALA A 1123 20.41 11.05 -24.81
CA ALA A 1123 19.41 10.02 -25.10
C ALA A 1123 18.19 10.63 -25.83
N PRO A 1124 17.61 9.94 -26.84
CA PRO A 1124 16.61 10.56 -27.69
C PRO A 1124 15.23 10.64 -27.00
N ALA A 1125 14.61 11.82 -27.06
CA ALA A 1125 13.19 12.01 -26.79
C ALA A 1125 12.34 11.26 -27.83
N MET A 1126 11.31 10.55 -27.36
CA MET A 1126 10.39 9.75 -28.18
C MET A 1126 9.31 10.61 -28.84
N PRO A 1127 9.00 10.43 -30.13
CA PRO A 1127 7.88 11.12 -30.77
C PRO A 1127 6.54 10.53 -30.29
N VAL A 1128 5.68 11.42 -29.78
CA VAL A 1128 4.25 11.15 -29.57
C VAL A 1128 3.56 11.20 -30.94
N ALA A 1129 2.96 10.09 -31.40
CA ALA A 1129 2.02 10.13 -32.52
C ALA A 1129 0.91 9.07 -32.46
N ALA A 1130 -0.32 9.61 -32.48
CA ALA A 1130 -1.61 9.11 -32.97
C ALA A 1130 -1.93 7.60 -32.97
N LYS A 1131 -2.86 7.23 -32.09
CA LYS A 1131 -3.64 5.99 -32.12
C LYS A 1131 -4.63 6.00 -33.30
N ASP A 1132 -4.35 5.27 -34.38
CA ASP A 1132 -5.40 4.89 -35.35
C ASP A 1132 -6.25 3.77 -34.70
N SER A 1133 -7.52 4.08 -34.42
CA SER A 1133 -8.45 3.24 -33.65
C SER A 1133 -9.11 2.11 -34.46
N SER A 1134 -8.54 1.75 -35.62
CA SER A 1134 -9.17 0.80 -36.55
C SER A 1134 -8.41 -0.53 -36.76
N LEU A 1135 -7.32 -0.80 -36.04
CA LEU A 1135 -6.47 -1.99 -36.21
C LEU A 1135 -6.47 -2.88 -34.94
N GLY A 1136 -6.62 -4.21 -35.11
CA GLY A 1136 -6.73 -5.16 -33.99
C GLY A 1136 -5.45 -5.38 -33.16
N ASP A 1137 -5.58 -5.94 -31.96
CA ASP A 1137 -4.46 -6.09 -31.00
C ASP A 1137 -3.42 -7.15 -31.43
N ILE A 1138 -2.15 -6.72 -31.57
CA ILE A 1138 -0.99 -7.60 -31.78
C ILE A 1138 -0.56 -8.21 -30.43
N LYS A 1139 -0.52 -9.54 -30.34
CA LYS A 1139 -0.15 -10.27 -29.10
C LYS A 1139 1.30 -10.77 -29.17
N VAL A 1140 2.03 -10.63 -28.06
CA VAL A 1140 3.43 -11.06 -27.92
C VAL A 1140 3.59 -11.89 -26.64
N TYR A 1141 4.14 -13.11 -26.74
CA TYR A 1141 4.28 -14.03 -25.60
C TYR A 1141 5.34 -15.13 -25.83
N PRO A 1142 5.96 -15.67 -24.77
CA PRO A 1142 5.88 -15.26 -23.37
C PRO A 1142 6.64 -13.94 -23.14
N ASN A 1143 6.34 -13.25 -22.04
CA ASN A 1143 7.09 -12.09 -21.56
C ASN A 1143 6.98 -12.08 -20.02
N PRO A 1144 8.06 -12.40 -19.27
CA PRO A 1144 9.45 -12.54 -19.70
C PRO A 1144 9.71 -13.73 -20.63
N VAL A 1145 10.77 -13.65 -21.45
CA VAL A 1145 11.15 -14.67 -22.44
C VAL A 1145 12.61 -15.10 -22.25
N SER A 1146 12.89 -16.41 -22.31
CA SER A 1146 14.24 -16.96 -22.12
C SER A 1146 14.86 -17.58 -23.37
N LYS A 1147 14.07 -17.87 -24.41
CA LYS A 1147 14.59 -18.55 -25.62
C LYS A 1147 13.96 -18.04 -26.90
N SER A 1148 12.64 -17.98 -26.95
CA SER A 1148 11.93 -17.63 -28.17
C SER A 1148 10.67 -16.83 -27.90
N LEU A 1149 10.54 -15.67 -28.54
CA LEU A 1149 9.41 -14.77 -28.44
C LEU A 1149 8.43 -15.05 -29.57
N ASN A 1150 7.15 -15.29 -29.26
CA ASN A 1150 6.11 -15.51 -30.27
C ASN A 1150 5.31 -14.24 -30.50
N ILE A 1151 5.06 -13.92 -31.77
CA ILE A 1151 4.26 -12.79 -32.22
C ILE A 1151 3.09 -13.33 -33.01
N ASN A 1152 1.88 -13.06 -32.49
CA ASN A 1152 0.63 -13.42 -33.13
C ASN A 1152 -0.03 -12.19 -33.74
N LEU A 1153 -0.19 -12.22 -35.06
CA LEU A 1153 -0.82 -11.23 -35.92
C LEU A 1153 -2.20 -11.70 -36.41
N SER A 1154 -2.90 -12.60 -35.70
CA SER A 1154 -4.22 -13.09 -36.07
C SER A 1154 -5.21 -11.93 -36.25
N GLY A 1155 -5.60 -11.64 -37.50
CA GLY A 1155 -6.37 -10.44 -37.90
C GLY A 1155 -5.71 -9.64 -39.04
N PHE A 1156 -4.43 -9.88 -39.31
CA PHE A 1156 -3.62 -9.19 -40.34
C PHE A 1156 -3.23 -10.16 -41.47
N ASP A 1157 -4.19 -10.59 -42.29
CA ASP A 1157 -3.98 -11.73 -43.21
C ASP A 1157 -3.13 -11.43 -44.48
N THR A 1158 -2.51 -10.24 -44.61
CA THR A 1158 -1.73 -9.88 -45.81
C THR A 1158 -0.54 -8.93 -45.61
N VAL A 1159 -0.03 -8.72 -44.39
CA VAL A 1159 1.03 -7.72 -44.15
C VAL A 1159 2.41 -8.41 -44.07
N ASP A 1160 3.37 -8.11 -44.96
CA ASP A 1160 4.79 -8.37 -44.64
C ASP A 1160 5.21 -7.33 -43.59
N ALA A 1161 4.88 -7.58 -42.33
CA ALA A 1161 5.33 -6.75 -41.23
C ALA A 1161 6.81 -7.01 -40.94
N SER A 1162 7.49 -6.03 -40.35
CA SER A 1162 8.79 -6.24 -39.71
C SER A 1162 8.69 -5.99 -38.23
N VAL A 1163 9.51 -6.70 -37.48
CA VAL A 1163 9.68 -6.50 -36.05
C VAL A 1163 11.10 -6.05 -35.77
N MET A 1164 11.23 -5.06 -34.91
CA MET A 1164 12.49 -4.52 -34.43
C MET A 1164 12.51 -4.63 -32.90
N LEU A 1165 13.55 -5.25 -32.35
CA LEU A 1165 13.80 -5.27 -30.92
C LEU A 1165 14.93 -4.30 -30.61
N TYR A 1166 14.72 -3.39 -29.67
CA TYR A 1166 15.66 -2.38 -29.22
C TYR A 1166 16.10 -2.73 -27.80
N ASN A 1167 17.37 -2.57 -27.48
CA ASN A 1167 17.81 -2.57 -26.07
C ASN A 1167 17.50 -1.22 -25.41
N ILE A 1168 17.72 -1.12 -24.10
CA ILE A 1168 17.50 0.11 -23.33
C ILE A 1168 18.33 1.32 -23.81
N THR A 1169 19.44 1.08 -24.52
CA THR A 1169 20.25 2.15 -25.12
C THR A 1169 19.71 2.57 -26.51
N GLY A 1170 18.51 2.14 -26.90
CA GLY A 1170 17.87 2.48 -28.17
C GLY A 1170 18.48 1.79 -29.40
N ARG A 1171 19.35 0.79 -29.22
CA ARG A 1171 20.01 0.06 -30.32
C ARG A 1171 19.15 -1.13 -30.77
N ILE A 1172 18.92 -1.23 -32.08
CA ILE A 1172 18.24 -2.40 -32.67
C ILE A 1172 19.17 -3.61 -32.61
N ILE A 1173 18.73 -4.66 -31.92
CA ILE A 1173 19.46 -5.92 -31.77
C ILE A 1173 18.83 -7.06 -32.56
N VAL A 1174 17.54 -6.97 -32.86
CA VAL A 1174 16.84 -7.91 -33.76
C VAL A 1174 16.02 -7.11 -34.75
N HIS A 1175 16.13 -7.47 -36.04
CA HIS A 1175 15.22 -7.00 -37.08
C HIS A 1175 14.83 -8.17 -37.98
N GLN A 1176 13.55 -8.55 -37.95
CA GLN A 1176 13.06 -9.72 -38.68
C GLN A 1176 11.78 -9.39 -39.46
N LYS A 1177 11.66 -9.93 -40.68
CA LYS A 1177 10.40 -9.90 -41.42
C LYS A 1177 9.49 -11.03 -40.96
N LEU A 1178 8.24 -10.69 -40.68
CA LEU A 1178 7.19 -11.60 -40.26
C LEU A 1178 6.48 -12.14 -41.50
N LYS A 1179 6.22 -13.45 -41.54
CA LYS A 1179 5.47 -14.13 -42.61
C LYS A 1179 4.34 -14.95 -42.02
N GLY A 1180 3.10 -14.56 -42.33
CA GLY A 1180 1.90 -15.21 -41.83
C GLY A 1180 1.51 -14.75 -40.43
N SER A 1181 0.42 -15.30 -39.90
CA SER A 1181 -0.23 -14.83 -38.67
C SER A 1181 0.54 -15.20 -37.39
N TYR A 1182 1.51 -16.10 -37.45
CA TYR A 1182 2.31 -16.53 -36.30
C TYR A 1182 3.78 -16.55 -36.64
N ASN A 1183 4.59 -15.86 -35.83
CA ASN A 1183 6.02 -15.73 -36.04
C ASN A 1183 6.77 -15.91 -34.74
N GLN A 1184 7.97 -16.45 -34.82
CA GLN A 1184 8.84 -16.67 -33.67
C GLN A 1184 10.17 -15.96 -33.90
N ILE A 1185 10.63 -15.25 -32.88
CA ILE A 1185 11.94 -14.62 -32.82
C ILE A 1185 12.80 -15.40 -31.84
N ASP A 1186 13.99 -15.81 -32.26
CA ASP A 1186 15.00 -16.36 -31.36
C ASP A 1186 15.67 -15.23 -30.59
N VAL A 1187 15.60 -15.31 -29.26
CA VAL A 1187 16.19 -14.34 -28.34
C VAL A 1187 17.19 -15.00 -27.40
N ALA A 1188 17.55 -16.26 -27.63
CA ALA A 1188 18.40 -17.07 -26.75
C ALA A 1188 19.83 -16.54 -26.57
N ASN A 1189 20.29 -15.64 -27.44
CA ASN A 1189 21.65 -15.08 -27.41
C ASN A 1189 21.67 -13.59 -27.02
N LEU A 1190 20.56 -13.06 -26.54
CA LEU A 1190 20.50 -11.69 -26.04
C LEU A 1190 20.88 -11.69 -24.57
N SER A 1191 21.29 -10.55 -24.01
CA SER A 1191 21.58 -10.47 -22.58
C SER A 1191 20.29 -10.35 -21.78
N ASP A 1192 20.34 -10.69 -20.50
CA ASP A 1192 19.23 -10.39 -19.59
C ASP A 1192 18.99 -8.88 -19.56
N GLY A 1193 17.72 -8.47 -19.59
CA GLY A 1193 17.36 -7.05 -19.55
C GLY A 1193 16.06 -6.70 -20.24
N LEU A 1194 15.77 -5.39 -20.23
CA LEU A 1194 14.59 -4.80 -20.86
C LEU A 1194 14.87 -4.43 -22.32
N TYR A 1195 13.90 -4.75 -23.16
CA TYR A 1195 13.93 -4.50 -24.58
C TYR A 1195 12.60 -3.91 -25.05
N LEU A 1196 12.63 -3.09 -26.09
CA LEU A 1196 11.44 -2.53 -26.72
C LEU A 1196 11.21 -3.19 -28.07
N LEU A 1197 10.04 -3.78 -28.27
CA LEU A 1197 9.63 -4.42 -29.51
C LEU A 1197 8.71 -3.49 -30.30
N LEU A 1198 9.11 -3.10 -31.48
CA LEU A 1198 8.29 -2.36 -32.45
C LEU A 1198 7.87 -3.29 -33.58
N VAL A 1199 6.58 -3.31 -33.90
CA VAL A 1199 6.04 -3.98 -35.09
C VAL A 1199 5.63 -2.92 -36.11
N LYS A 1200 6.15 -3.01 -37.33
CA LYS A 1200 5.85 -2.08 -38.44
C LYS A 1200 5.27 -2.82 -39.64
N ASP A 1201 4.44 -2.14 -40.43
CA ASP A 1201 3.99 -2.67 -41.72
C ASP A 1201 5.04 -2.45 -42.84
N GLN A 1202 4.71 -2.90 -44.06
CA GLN A 1202 5.56 -2.71 -45.25
C GLN A 1202 5.83 -1.23 -45.61
N SER A 1203 4.99 -0.32 -45.12
CA SER A 1203 5.07 1.13 -45.34
C SER A 1203 5.81 1.85 -44.21
N GLY A 1204 6.27 1.13 -43.19
CA GLY A 1204 7.05 1.66 -42.06
C GLY A 1204 6.19 2.26 -40.94
N ILE A 1205 4.85 2.15 -41.03
CA ILE A 1205 3.94 2.62 -39.98
C ILE A 1205 4.06 1.69 -38.78
N ILE A 1206 4.17 2.27 -37.58
CA ILE A 1206 4.19 1.52 -36.33
C ILE A 1206 2.79 0.97 -36.06
N LEU A 1207 2.66 -0.36 -36.07
CA LEU A 1207 1.44 -1.07 -35.76
C LEU A 1207 1.31 -1.35 -34.25
N SER A 1208 2.42 -1.58 -33.55
CA SER A 1208 2.43 -1.79 -32.10
C SER A 1208 3.82 -1.57 -31.49
N ILE A 1209 3.85 -1.19 -30.21
CA ILE A 1209 5.05 -1.10 -29.37
C ILE A 1209 4.80 -1.92 -28.10
N LYS A 1210 5.72 -2.82 -27.75
CA LYS A 1210 5.62 -3.67 -26.55
C LYS A 1210 6.96 -3.70 -25.80
N ARG A 1211 6.92 -3.67 -24.47
CA ARG A 1211 8.10 -3.92 -23.63
C ARG A 1211 8.31 -5.42 -23.49
N ILE A 1212 9.53 -5.90 -23.70
CA ILE A 1212 9.92 -7.32 -23.63
C ILE A 1212 11.07 -7.47 -22.64
N VAL A 1213 10.96 -8.39 -21.71
CA VAL A 1213 12.01 -8.73 -20.75
C VAL A 1213 12.64 -10.05 -21.16
N ILE A 1214 13.95 -10.07 -21.39
CA ILE A 1214 14.72 -11.28 -21.65
C ILE A 1214 15.38 -11.72 -20.34
N LYS A 1215 15.26 -13.02 -20.01
CA LYS A 1215 15.82 -13.63 -18.79
C LYS A 1215 16.26 -15.07 -19.09
N HIS A 1216 17.57 -15.34 -19.14
CA HIS A 1216 18.15 -16.62 -19.54
C HIS A 1216 18.31 -17.63 -18.41
#